data_AF-A0A554GRQ6-F1
#
_entry.id   AF-A0A554GRQ6-F1
#
_cell.length_a   1.000
_cell.length_b   1.000
_cell.length_c   1.000
_cell.angle_alpha   90.00
_cell.angle_beta   90.00
_cell.angle_gamma   90.00
#
_symmetry.space_group_name_H-M   'P 1'
#
loop_
_entity.id
_entity.type
_entity.pdbx_description
1 polymer ?
#
loop_
_entity_poly.entity_id
_entity_poly.type
_entity_poly.pdbx_seq_one_letter_code
_entity_poly.pdbx_strand_id
1 'polypeptide(L)'
;MPIPSGAALSPQFGNPLELDARAVRPTRLLLTGGTGFLGSHFLLWRLRAGGQVFVLVRGKSVAEARARLLESLAQSAASYDVPVPIEAFEQNVHCLVGDITLPRCGLSPEDQAKLTEAKLDEVWHSAASLAYENRHRTKIHAHNCVGTRNVLDVALRSGVGRFIYVSTAYTAGTRRGLIAEELHPVPPDGAAAFNNYYEESKAEAERDVSRTCTEAGLAYSIVRPSVIVGPSGSRRSGGTRFGLYGFVHELHRLREGLAQVTDPLRVLGDKGAVINLVPVDHVVLDMLRLSATGFEGGPVHHLVGPEEVAAEGMIDRVSRALQLSILSFTTRRETEASPIEQLFDLRGAFYASYGKNPKRFARALPPHPPLTLADLEVYLSSFLAELARESTGDVFTPVQVRARDGVEVCAFTRGDPSRPVLVLCNAYAMPEEFLAPLAQRLSQRWRVITWNTRWLPTPTPDFNPDRCDSSVHVEDLTAILDRLEIPRVEAVVGWSSGAQVALRALAEHPARFARGVLLNGTVSLPADAGPPMTSFEKNLRRLFPQIAANPSVAERYCKLIFGNASAGGAPQSEDRKIVASVLTSTDPHLLYMTSVPFRTPASLFRYAHMVSALFREREDAWTTSVKQPVLVYGGGADLISHPDQVAALASRLVDARTVLNPTADHFSHFYDEGIATMIEDFAQNAPPLAAPPEPATEGFARTLERLIHLSNADPSNPFRDLVWEKSLPQDQYWMSPELLSVHGTPWEKKLTPEQLLLLSKWECINFFSLNVTGIRELLTEMISRIHTPGHEVSSEYLHHLVLEENEHMWYFSRFCLTYGGKIYKDRRIRYDNFPESDIKEFLAFATVLVFEEIVDIYNSQMAKDAGLPPFVREINRLHHSDETRHISYGRLNIERLHQDLRTRYGVERLREVERALKRFMLMSMQKLYNPEIYKDAGLPEPLKLRNELLAHPERIAFNERILSKTVRFLVKKEIFSDDRLS
;
A
#
# COMPACT_ATOMS: atom_id res chain seq x y z
N MET A 1 42.60 -22.58 -12.25
CA MET A 1 43.09 -23.86 -11.68
C MET A 1 41.94 -24.84 -11.68
N PRO A 2 42.13 -26.11 -12.08
CA PRO A 2 41.03 -27.05 -12.27
C PRO A 2 40.48 -27.50 -10.91
N ILE A 3 39.15 -27.61 -10.84
CA ILE A 3 38.42 -28.13 -9.68
C ILE A 3 38.75 -29.63 -9.56
N PRO A 4 39.15 -30.15 -8.38
CA PRO A 4 39.43 -31.57 -8.22
C PRO A 4 38.14 -32.38 -8.38
N SER A 5 38.16 -33.31 -9.32
CA SER A 5 37.22 -34.42 -9.42
C SER A 5 37.46 -35.41 -8.28
N GLY A 6 36.42 -35.73 -7.50
CA GLY A 6 36.42 -36.89 -6.60
C GLY A 6 36.19 -36.55 -5.12
N ALA A 7 34.95 -36.26 -4.77
CA ALA A 7 34.40 -36.63 -3.46
C ALA A 7 32.98 -37.15 -3.69
N ALA A 8 32.81 -38.46 -3.58
CA ALA A 8 31.51 -39.08 -3.49
C ALA A 8 30.81 -38.57 -2.22
N LEU A 9 29.86 -37.65 -2.38
CA LEU A 9 28.88 -37.32 -1.36
C LEU A 9 27.52 -37.36 -2.04
N SER A 10 27.00 -38.57 -2.23
CA SER A 10 25.56 -38.78 -2.10
C SER A 10 25.31 -39.05 -0.62
N PRO A 11 24.93 -38.04 0.20
CA PRO A 11 24.11 -38.39 1.34
C PRO A 11 22.77 -38.83 0.72
N GLN A 12 22.47 -40.13 0.80
CA GLN A 12 21.07 -40.55 0.76
C GLN A 12 20.35 -39.65 1.77
N PHE A 13 19.42 -38.81 1.31
CA PHE A 13 18.61 -37.99 2.18
C PHE A 13 17.85 -38.94 3.09
N GLY A 14 18.39 -39.20 4.28
CA GLY A 14 17.76 -40.04 5.28
C GLY A 14 16.37 -39.48 5.52
N ASN A 15 15.36 -40.34 5.40
CA ASN A 15 14.01 -39.97 5.78
C ASN A 15 14.10 -39.41 7.22
N PRO A 16 13.63 -38.20 7.51
CA PRO A 16 13.55 -37.69 8.87
C PRO A 16 12.83 -38.68 9.81
N LEU A 17 11.91 -39.49 9.26
CA LEU A 17 11.23 -40.57 10.00
C LEU A 17 12.15 -41.76 10.36
N GLU A 18 13.29 -41.94 9.70
CA GLU A 18 14.27 -43.01 9.96
C GLU A 18 15.27 -42.67 11.08
N LEU A 19 15.35 -41.39 11.48
CA LEU A 19 16.37 -40.91 12.42
C LEU A 19 16.06 -41.17 13.91
N ASP A 20 14.86 -41.62 14.28
CA ASP A 20 14.44 -41.66 15.71
C ASP A 20 13.94 -43.01 16.24
N ALA A 21 14.02 -44.10 15.48
CA ALA A 21 13.59 -45.46 15.85
C ALA A 21 12.13 -45.62 16.35
N ARG A 22 11.37 -44.53 16.53
CA ARG A 22 9.96 -44.48 16.91
C ARG A 22 9.14 -44.20 15.67
N ALA A 23 8.23 -45.11 15.31
CA ALA A 23 7.34 -44.93 14.18
C ALA A 23 6.36 -43.77 14.43
N VAL A 24 6.33 -42.78 13.53
CA VAL A 24 5.28 -41.76 13.51
C VAL A 24 3.95 -42.45 13.22
N ARG A 25 2.95 -42.23 14.08
CA ARG A 25 1.64 -42.89 13.95
C ARG A 25 0.80 -42.19 12.89
N PRO A 26 -0.04 -42.92 12.12
CA PRO A 26 -1.08 -42.32 11.31
C PRO A 26 -2.01 -41.46 12.18
N THR A 27 -2.27 -40.23 11.77
CA THR A 27 -3.05 -39.23 12.52
C THR A 27 -4.01 -38.53 11.55
N ARG A 28 -5.20 -38.19 12.02
CA ARG A 28 -6.17 -37.37 11.28
C ARG A 28 -6.02 -35.93 11.75
N LEU A 29 -5.58 -35.03 10.88
CA LEU A 29 -5.28 -33.66 11.28
C LEU A 29 -5.82 -32.61 10.33
N LEU A 30 -6.10 -31.42 10.87
CA LEU A 30 -6.34 -30.21 10.10
C LEU A 30 -5.07 -29.35 10.12
N LEU A 31 -4.56 -28.97 8.95
CA LEU A 31 -3.42 -28.09 8.78
C LEU A 31 -3.88 -26.76 8.16
N THR A 32 -3.51 -25.66 8.80
CA THR A 32 -3.56 -24.33 8.16
C THR A 32 -2.14 -23.91 7.79
N GLY A 33 -1.99 -23.19 6.67
CA GLY A 33 -0.69 -22.72 6.22
C GLY A 33 0.12 -23.78 5.48
N GLY A 34 -0.54 -24.81 4.92
CA GLY A 34 0.11 -25.87 4.13
C GLY A 34 0.79 -25.35 2.85
N THR A 35 0.40 -24.18 2.34
CA THR A 35 1.09 -23.48 1.23
C THR A 35 2.22 -22.58 1.70
N GLY A 36 2.47 -22.49 3.02
CA GLY A 36 3.57 -21.72 3.59
C GLY A 36 4.86 -22.53 3.65
N PHE A 37 5.99 -21.87 3.91
CA PHE A 37 7.31 -22.51 3.96
C PHE A 37 7.36 -23.69 4.94
N LEU A 38 7.16 -23.48 6.25
CA LEU A 38 7.20 -24.58 7.22
C LEU A 38 6.07 -25.61 6.99
N GLY A 39 4.86 -25.14 6.68
CA GLY A 39 3.69 -26.01 6.51
C GLY A 39 3.79 -26.99 5.35
N SER A 40 4.39 -26.57 4.22
CA SER A 40 4.61 -27.43 3.05
C SER A 40 5.67 -28.51 3.31
N HIS A 41 6.74 -28.18 4.04
CA HIS A 41 7.75 -29.15 4.46
C HIS A 41 7.19 -30.12 5.49
N PHE A 42 6.39 -29.63 6.45
CA PHE A 42 5.67 -30.50 7.38
C PHE A 42 4.72 -31.45 6.64
N LEU A 43 3.93 -30.95 5.69
CA LEU A 43 3.01 -31.76 4.89
C LEU A 43 3.75 -32.84 4.08
N LEU A 44 4.87 -32.50 3.43
CA LEU A 44 5.69 -33.44 2.66
C LEU A 44 6.07 -34.67 3.47
N TRP A 45 6.57 -34.46 4.68
CA TRP A 45 7.01 -35.54 5.55
C TRP A 45 5.86 -36.22 6.29
N ARG A 46 4.81 -35.46 6.64
CA ARG A 46 3.58 -36.00 7.24
C ARG A 46 2.89 -37.01 6.33
N LEU A 47 2.84 -36.77 5.02
CA LEU A 47 2.23 -37.69 4.05
C LEU A 47 2.94 -39.04 3.99
N ARG A 48 4.24 -39.08 4.33
CA ARG A 48 5.02 -40.32 4.38
C ARG A 48 4.77 -41.13 5.67
N ALA A 49 4.19 -40.51 6.69
CA ALA A 49 3.80 -41.17 7.94
C ALA A 49 2.37 -41.77 7.92
N GLY A 50 1.60 -41.51 6.86
CA GLY A 50 0.20 -41.94 6.73
C GLY A 50 -0.79 -41.15 7.62
N GLY A 51 -2.08 -41.46 7.48
CA GLY A 51 -3.18 -40.76 8.13
C GLY A 51 -4.03 -39.96 7.14
N GLN A 52 -4.83 -39.02 7.63
CA GLN A 52 -5.68 -38.15 6.79
C GLN A 52 -5.39 -36.69 7.13
N VAL A 53 -5.18 -35.87 6.12
CA VAL A 53 -4.76 -34.47 6.29
C VAL A 53 -5.76 -33.56 5.60
N PHE A 54 -6.53 -32.83 6.38
CA PHE A 54 -7.35 -31.73 5.90
C PHE A 54 -6.48 -30.48 5.82
N VAL A 55 -6.47 -29.78 4.69
CA VAL A 55 -5.65 -28.58 4.52
C VAL A 55 -6.53 -27.41 4.13
N LEU A 56 -6.58 -26.39 5.00
CA LEU A 56 -7.27 -25.14 4.72
C LEU A 56 -6.40 -24.27 3.80
N VAL A 57 -6.90 -23.96 2.61
CA VAL A 57 -6.20 -23.19 1.59
C VAL A 57 -7.13 -22.13 1.00
N ARG A 58 -6.60 -20.92 0.79
CA ARG A 58 -7.34 -19.85 0.11
C ARG A 58 -7.48 -20.17 -1.38
N GLY A 59 -8.63 -19.88 -1.97
CA GLY A 59 -8.87 -20.04 -3.41
C GLY A 59 -10.34 -19.80 -3.75
N LYS A 60 -10.67 -19.68 -5.04
CA LYS A 60 -12.06 -19.57 -5.50
C LYS A 60 -12.73 -20.95 -5.64
N SER A 61 -11.93 -22.01 -5.69
CA SER A 61 -12.42 -23.40 -5.81
C SER A 61 -11.45 -24.40 -5.17
N VAL A 62 -11.95 -25.61 -4.90
CA VAL A 62 -11.13 -26.72 -4.37
C VAL A 62 -10.01 -27.09 -5.35
N ALA A 63 -10.26 -27.02 -6.66
CA ALA A 63 -9.26 -27.31 -7.68
C ALA A 63 -8.08 -26.31 -7.65
N GLU A 64 -8.38 -25.02 -7.50
CA GLU A 64 -7.36 -23.97 -7.36
C GLU A 64 -6.57 -24.14 -6.06
N ALA A 65 -7.27 -24.34 -4.93
CA ALA A 65 -6.66 -24.61 -3.63
C ALA A 65 -5.68 -25.82 -3.69
N ARG A 66 -6.12 -26.90 -4.34
CA ARG A 66 -5.31 -28.11 -4.55
C ARG A 66 -4.10 -27.86 -5.43
N ALA A 67 -4.25 -27.10 -6.51
CA ALA A 67 -3.13 -26.74 -7.40
C ALA A 67 -2.04 -25.95 -6.65
N ARG A 68 -2.44 -24.94 -5.87
CA ARG A 68 -1.52 -24.14 -5.03
C ARG A 68 -0.78 -24.99 -4.00
N LEU A 69 -1.49 -25.94 -3.40
CA LEU A 69 -0.89 -26.85 -2.42
C LEU A 69 0.13 -27.79 -3.07
N LEU A 70 -0.19 -28.34 -4.23
CA LEU A 70 0.72 -29.19 -5.01
C LEU A 70 1.97 -28.42 -5.48
N GLU A 71 1.83 -27.18 -5.91
CA GLU A 71 2.96 -26.32 -6.28
C GLU A 71 3.91 -26.10 -5.09
N SER A 72 3.37 -25.74 -3.93
CA SER A 72 4.15 -25.55 -2.70
C SER A 72 4.85 -26.87 -2.30
N LEU A 73 4.15 -27.99 -2.39
CA LEU A 73 4.68 -29.31 -2.07
C LEU A 73 5.79 -29.74 -3.03
N ALA A 74 5.66 -29.42 -4.32
CA ALA A 74 6.67 -29.69 -5.34
C ALA A 74 7.95 -28.89 -5.07
N GLN A 75 7.82 -27.62 -4.69
CA GLN A 75 8.96 -26.78 -4.32
C GLN A 75 9.70 -27.34 -3.09
N SER A 76 8.97 -27.74 -2.04
CA SER A 76 9.57 -28.39 -0.87
C SER A 76 10.27 -29.69 -1.26
N ALA A 77 9.62 -30.56 -2.03
CA ALA A 77 10.19 -31.85 -2.44
C ALA A 77 11.47 -31.67 -3.27
N ALA A 78 11.48 -30.73 -4.21
CA ALA A 78 12.67 -30.37 -4.99
C ALA A 78 13.83 -29.87 -4.12
N SER A 79 13.55 -29.22 -2.99
CA SER A 79 14.61 -28.77 -2.08
C SER A 79 15.32 -29.90 -1.33
N TYR A 80 14.70 -31.08 -1.26
CA TYR A 80 15.27 -32.31 -0.71
C TYR A 80 15.75 -33.28 -1.80
N ASP A 81 15.62 -32.93 -3.08
CA ASP A 81 15.83 -33.84 -4.21
C ASP A 81 15.02 -35.15 -4.09
N VAL A 82 13.78 -35.05 -3.61
CA VAL A 82 12.84 -36.19 -3.49
C VAL A 82 11.59 -35.96 -4.34
N PRO A 83 10.90 -37.02 -4.80
CA PRO A 83 9.64 -36.87 -5.51
C PRO A 83 8.51 -36.43 -4.56
N VAL A 84 7.54 -35.73 -5.13
CA VAL A 84 6.25 -35.48 -4.48
C VAL A 84 5.52 -36.82 -4.30
N PRO A 85 5.03 -37.16 -3.11
CA PRO A 85 4.29 -38.40 -2.88
C PRO A 85 2.85 -38.27 -3.40
N ILE A 86 2.68 -38.21 -4.72
CA ILE A 86 1.39 -37.94 -5.39
C ILE A 86 0.32 -38.94 -4.98
N GLU A 87 0.63 -40.24 -4.95
CA GLU A 87 -0.35 -41.26 -4.56
C GLU A 87 -0.86 -41.03 -3.12
N ALA A 88 0.04 -40.80 -2.17
CA ALA A 88 -0.32 -40.49 -0.79
C ALA A 88 -1.07 -39.15 -0.69
N PHE A 89 -0.76 -38.17 -1.53
CA PHE A 89 -1.48 -36.91 -1.61
C PHE A 89 -2.94 -37.14 -2.04
N GLU A 90 -3.17 -37.88 -3.13
CA GLU A 90 -4.53 -38.18 -3.62
C GLU A 90 -5.35 -38.98 -2.61
N GLN A 91 -4.72 -39.91 -1.91
CA GLN A 91 -5.42 -40.80 -0.96
C GLN A 91 -5.71 -40.12 0.38
N ASN A 92 -4.85 -39.19 0.82
CA ASN A 92 -4.85 -38.73 2.21
C ASN A 92 -5.08 -37.22 2.38
N VAL A 93 -5.02 -36.41 1.32
CA VAL A 93 -5.18 -34.94 1.43
C VAL A 93 -6.57 -34.49 1.01
N HIS A 94 -7.23 -33.78 1.92
CA HIS A 94 -8.54 -33.14 1.68
C HIS A 94 -8.37 -31.63 1.70
N CYS A 95 -8.43 -30.98 0.55
CA CYS A 95 -8.32 -29.52 0.45
C CYS A 95 -9.65 -28.86 0.80
N LEU A 96 -9.62 -27.94 1.78
CA LEU A 96 -10.76 -27.12 2.17
C LEU A 96 -10.53 -25.69 1.75
N VAL A 97 -11.48 -25.10 1.03
CA VAL A 97 -11.40 -23.70 0.63
C VAL A 97 -11.81 -22.82 1.81
N GLY A 98 -10.94 -21.90 2.21
CA GLY A 98 -11.27 -20.94 3.25
C GLY A 98 -10.16 -19.95 3.56
N ASP A 99 -10.49 -18.97 4.40
CA ASP A 99 -9.60 -17.91 4.84
C ASP A 99 -9.69 -17.76 6.35
N ILE A 100 -8.58 -17.92 7.06
CA ILE A 100 -8.51 -17.84 8.52
C ILE A 100 -9.02 -16.50 9.06
N THR A 101 -8.96 -15.42 8.28
CA THR A 101 -9.41 -14.10 8.73
C THR A 101 -10.94 -13.98 8.82
N LEU A 102 -11.68 -14.90 8.19
CA LEU A 102 -13.14 -14.94 8.22
C LEU A 102 -13.66 -15.77 9.41
N PRO A 103 -14.86 -15.46 9.93
CA PRO A 103 -15.50 -16.28 10.94
C PRO A 103 -15.55 -17.76 10.54
N ARG A 104 -15.14 -18.66 11.44
CA ARG A 104 -15.01 -20.11 11.17
C ARG A 104 -14.18 -20.43 9.92
N CYS A 105 -13.19 -19.61 9.63
CA CYS A 105 -12.33 -19.70 8.46
C CYS A 105 -13.06 -19.62 7.10
N GLY A 106 -14.31 -19.13 7.08
CA GLY A 106 -15.14 -19.13 5.87
C GLY A 106 -15.57 -20.52 5.39
N LEU A 107 -15.44 -21.56 6.24
CA LEU A 107 -15.80 -22.93 5.88
C LEU A 107 -17.30 -23.08 5.68
N SER A 108 -17.68 -23.83 4.63
CA SER A 108 -19.07 -24.21 4.39
C SER A 108 -19.61 -25.09 5.54
N PRO A 109 -20.94 -25.12 5.77
CA PRO A 109 -21.53 -26.05 6.73
C PRO A 109 -21.18 -27.52 6.45
N GLU A 110 -21.06 -27.89 5.17
CA GLU A 110 -20.67 -29.23 4.75
C GLU A 110 -19.23 -29.56 5.16
N ASP A 111 -18.29 -28.64 4.95
CA ASP A 111 -16.90 -28.85 5.35
C ASP A 111 -16.73 -28.89 6.87
N GLN A 112 -17.50 -28.08 7.60
CA GLN A 112 -17.54 -28.16 9.07
C GLN A 112 -18.08 -29.52 9.55
N ALA A 113 -19.11 -30.05 8.90
CA ALA A 113 -19.62 -31.39 9.20
C ALA A 113 -18.57 -32.47 8.90
N LYS A 114 -17.90 -32.41 7.73
CA LYS A 114 -16.80 -33.32 7.38
C LYS A 114 -15.69 -33.34 8.43
N LEU A 115 -15.26 -32.17 8.90
CA LEU A 115 -14.23 -32.07 9.95
C LEU A 115 -14.68 -32.71 11.27
N THR A 116 -15.95 -32.55 11.63
CA THR A 116 -16.54 -33.14 12.84
C THR A 116 -16.64 -34.67 12.73
N GLU A 117 -17.10 -35.17 11.58
CA GLU A 117 -17.23 -36.60 11.30
C GLU A 117 -15.88 -37.32 11.23
N ALA A 118 -14.84 -36.63 10.74
CA ALA A 118 -13.49 -37.15 10.66
C ALA A 118 -12.88 -37.49 12.04
N LYS A 119 -13.40 -36.87 13.12
CA LYS A 119 -12.89 -36.99 14.51
C LYS A 119 -11.39 -36.73 14.56
N LEU A 120 -11.01 -35.50 14.25
CA LEU A 120 -9.60 -35.09 14.18
C LEU A 120 -8.87 -35.40 15.49
N ASP A 121 -7.64 -35.87 15.36
CA ASP A 121 -6.73 -36.07 16.48
C ASP A 121 -5.99 -34.75 16.80
N GLU A 122 -5.61 -33.99 15.77
CA GLU A 122 -4.76 -32.79 15.89
C GLU A 122 -5.21 -31.64 14.96
N VAL A 123 -5.13 -30.40 15.42
CA VAL A 123 -5.18 -29.20 14.56
C VAL A 123 -3.82 -28.51 14.61
N TRP A 124 -3.14 -28.39 13.48
CA TRP A 124 -1.89 -27.65 13.33
C TRP A 124 -2.17 -26.27 12.73
N HIS A 125 -2.10 -25.24 13.57
CA HIS A 125 -2.24 -23.85 13.13
C HIS A 125 -0.87 -23.24 12.80
N SER A 126 -0.45 -23.34 11.53
CA SER A 126 0.82 -22.76 11.03
C SER A 126 0.64 -21.53 10.14
N ALA A 127 -0.59 -21.21 9.74
CA ALA A 127 -0.85 -20.01 8.94
C ALA A 127 -0.60 -18.73 9.75
N ALA A 128 0.18 -17.81 9.21
CA ALA A 128 0.43 -16.49 9.76
C ALA A 128 0.80 -15.51 8.64
N SER A 129 0.58 -14.22 8.87
CA SER A 129 1.16 -13.19 7.98
C SER A 129 2.62 -12.97 8.36
N LEU A 130 3.52 -13.20 7.41
CA LEU A 130 4.95 -12.90 7.51
C LEU A 130 5.29 -11.53 6.91
N ALA A 131 4.30 -10.67 6.66
CA ALA A 131 4.53 -9.29 6.27
C ALA A 131 4.95 -8.51 7.52
N TYR A 132 6.24 -8.55 7.86
CA TYR A 132 6.76 -8.19 9.19
C TYR A 132 6.86 -6.69 9.48
N GLU A 133 6.54 -5.83 8.52
CA GLU A 133 6.65 -4.39 8.67
C GLU A 133 5.44 -3.79 9.39
N ASN A 134 5.67 -2.78 10.24
CA ASN A 134 4.61 -2.11 10.99
C ASN A 134 3.52 -1.49 10.09
N ARG A 135 3.83 -1.14 8.82
CA ARG A 135 2.82 -0.70 7.84
C ARG A 135 1.73 -1.75 7.56
N HIS A 136 2.00 -3.02 7.87
CA HIS A 136 1.06 -4.12 7.74
C HIS A 136 0.41 -4.53 9.07
N ARG A 137 0.49 -3.71 10.12
CA ARG A 137 -0.05 -3.98 11.47
C ARG A 137 -1.45 -4.58 11.43
N THR A 138 -2.38 -3.97 10.70
CA THR A 138 -3.77 -4.45 10.56
C THR A 138 -3.83 -5.85 9.96
N LYS A 139 -3.06 -6.11 8.89
CA LYS A 139 -2.97 -7.42 8.24
C LYS A 139 -2.35 -8.47 9.17
N ILE A 140 -1.27 -8.12 9.88
CA ILE A 140 -0.63 -8.99 10.87
C ILE A 140 -1.64 -9.36 11.96
N HIS A 141 -2.37 -8.38 12.52
CA HIS A 141 -3.38 -8.62 13.54
C HIS A 141 -4.53 -9.50 13.04
N ALA A 142 -5.05 -9.22 11.85
CA ALA A 142 -6.13 -10.00 11.24
C ALA A 142 -5.74 -11.48 11.03
N HIS A 143 -4.50 -11.76 10.63
CA HIS A 143 -4.05 -13.13 10.42
C HIS A 143 -3.62 -13.82 11.72
N ASN A 144 -2.82 -13.14 12.53
CA ASN A 144 -2.17 -13.77 13.69
C ASN A 144 -3.06 -13.80 14.93
N CYS A 145 -3.88 -12.77 15.15
CA CYS A 145 -4.77 -12.70 16.32
C CYS A 145 -6.18 -13.17 15.95
N VAL A 146 -6.84 -12.49 15.01
CA VAL A 146 -8.21 -12.84 14.59
C VAL A 146 -8.24 -14.22 13.92
N GLY A 147 -7.28 -14.49 13.03
CA GLY A 147 -7.16 -15.79 12.39
C GLY A 147 -6.97 -16.94 13.37
N THR A 148 -6.13 -16.78 14.39
CA THR A 148 -5.97 -17.77 15.45
C THR A 148 -7.29 -18.04 16.18
N ARG A 149 -8.06 -16.99 16.52
CA ARG A 149 -9.37 -17.13 17.18
C ARG A 149 -10.38 -17.88 16.31
N ASN A 150 -10.41 -17.62 15.00
CA ASN A 150 -11.29 -18.33 14.07
C ASN A 150 -10.91 -19.81 13.91
N VAL A 151 -9.62 -20.14 13.86
CA VAL A 151 -9.16 -21.54 13.78
C VAL A 151 -9.42 -22.28 15.11
N LEU A 152 -9.30 -21.60 16.26
CA LEU A 152 -9.71 -22.14 17.57
C LEU A 152 -11.22 -22.46 17.59
N ASP A 153 -12.09 -21.59 17.06
CA ASP A 153 -13.53 -21.87 16.99
C ASP A 153 -13.82 -23.13 16.15
N VAL A 154 -13.14 -23.30 15.00
CA VAL A 154 -13.23 -24.52 14.18
C VAL A 154 -12.75 -25.76 14.94
N ALA A 155 -11.63 -25.65 15.65
CA ALA A 155 -11.06 -26.75 16.45
C ALA A 155 -12.02 -27.21 17.57
N LEU A 156 -12.61 -26.25 18.30
CA LEU A 156 -13.57 -26.54 19.36
C LEU A 156 -14.83 -27.23 18.82
N ARG A 157 -15.37 -26.73 17.71
CA ARG A 157 -16.59 -27.28 17.09
C ARG A 157 -16.39 -28.66 16.48
N SER A 158 -15.20 -28.92 15.92
CA SER A 158 -14.87 -30.23 15.36
C SER A 158 -14.59 -31.30 16.42
N GLY A 159 -14.46 -30.91 17.71
CA GLY A 159 -14.19 -31.84 18.80
C GLY A 159 -12.81 -32.50 18.71
N VAL A 160 -11.80 -31.75 18.24
CA VAL A 160 -10.44 -32.28 18.06
C VAL A 160 -9.79 -32.71 19.39
N GLY A 161 -8.91 -33.71 19.34
CA GLY A 161 -8.14 -34.15 20.51
C GLY A 161 -7.13 -33.13 21.03
N ARG A 162 -6.45 -32.39 20.14
CA ARG A 162 -5.43 -31.39 20.52
C ARG A 162 -5.28 -30.24 19.52
N PHE A 163 -5.08 -29.03 20.03
CA PHE A 163 -4.73 -27.84 19.24
C PHE A 163 -3.23 -27.51 19.33
N ILE A 164 -2.54 -27.43 18.19
CA ILE A 164 -1.12 -27.11 18.12
C ILE A 164 -0.95 -25.77 17.41
N TYR A 165 -0.42 -24.78 18.14
CA TYR A 165 -0.14 -23.45 17.61
C TYR A 165 1.34 -23.32 17.26
N VAL A 166 1.64 -23.03 15.99
CA VAL A 166 3.00 -22.72 15.56
C VAL A 166 3.27 -21.24 15.78
N SER A 167 4.04 -20.93 16.81
CA SER A 167 4.44 -19.59 17.21
C SER A 167 5.86 -19.25 16.73
N THR A 168 6.64 -18.51 17.51
CA THR A 168 8.06 -18.23 17.26
C THR A 168 8.80 -18.08 18.59
N ALA A 169 10.07 -18.48 18.65
CA ALA A 169 10.91 -18.28 19.84
C ALA A 169 11.11 -16.79 20.19
N TYR A 170 10.92 -15.90 19.20
CA TYR A 170 11.09 -14.46 19.36
C TYR A 170 9.90 -13.73 20.01
N THR A 171 8.84 -14.45 20.42
CA THR A 171 7.83 -13.91 21.35
C THR A 171 8.44 -13.48 22.70
N ALA A 172 9.70 -13.84 22.96
CA ALA A 172 10.48 -13.31 24.08
C ALA A 172 10.72 -11.79 24.00
N GLY A 173 10.58 -11.17 22.82
CA GLY A 173 10.67 -9.73 22.66
C GLY A 173 12.01 -9.14 23.10
N THR A 174 11.99 -8.15 23.98
CA THR A 174 13.18 -7.45 24.48
C THR A 174 13.92 -8.17 25.61
N ARG A 175 13.45 -9.36 26.02
CA ARG A 175 14.10 -10.18 27.06
C ARG A 175 15.52 -10.58 26.67
N ARG A 176 16.37 -10.81 27.67
CA ARG A 176 17.79 -11.16 27.52
C ARG A 176 18.11 -12.41 28.33
N GLY A 177 19.19 -13.10 27.98
CA GLY A 177 19.66 -14.31 28.68
C GLY A 177 18.93 -15.58 28.24
N LEU A 178 18.83 -16.56 29.13
CA LEU A 178 18.19 -17.84 28.84
C LEU A 178 16.66 -17.71 28.91
N ILE A 179 15.98 -18.04 27.81
CA ILE A 179 14.53 -18.02 27.67
C ILE A 179 13.99 -19.44 27.87
N ALA A 180 13.20 -19.64 28.91
CA ALA A 180 12.58 -20.93 29.25
C ALA A 180 11.41 -21.30 28.32
N GLU A 181 11.08 -22.60 28.26
CA GLU A 181 9.92 -23.17 27.55
C GLU A 181 8.62 -22.96 28.35
N GLU A 182 8.29 -21.69 28.59
CA GLU A 182 7.11 -21.28 29.35
C GLU A 182 6.38 -20.13 28.64
N LEU A 183 5.11 -19.94 28.97
CA LEU A 183 4.35 -18.76 28.52
C LEU A 183 4.98 -17.51 29.13
N HIS A 184 5.22 -16.49 28.30
CA HIS A 184 5.81 -15.25 28.80
C HIS A 184 4.78 -14.45 29.60
N PRO A 185 5.14 -13.90 30.78
CA PRO A 185 4.22 -13.07 31.54
C PRO A 185 3.94 -11.75 30.82
N VAL A 186 2.74 -11.21 31.04
CA VAL A 186 2.33 -9.90 30.51
C VAL A 186 3.23 -8.81 31.11
N PRO A 187 3.80 -7.92 30.31
CA PRO A 187 4.60 -6.80 30.81
C PRO A 187 3.73 -5.89 31.70
N PRO A 188 4.21 -5.48 32.89
CA PRO A 188 3.54 -4.43 33.65
C PRO A 188 3.62 -3.07 32.94
N ASP A 189 2.57 -2.26 33.06
CA ASP A 189 2.54 -0.82 32.80
C ASP A 189 2.87 -0.33 31.37
N GLY A 190 2.47 -1.05 30.32
CA GLY A 190 2.47 -0.52 28.95
C GLY A 190 3.86 -0.26 28.34
N ALA A 191 4.94 -0.75 28.95
CA ALA A 191 6.27 -0.69 28.36
C ALA A 191 6.36 -1.56 27.09
N ALA A 192 7.04 -1.05 26.05
CA ALA A 192 7.29 -1.79 24.81
C ALA A 192 8.16 -3.03 25.10
N ALA A 193 7.53 -4.20 25.21
CA ALA A 193 8.21 -5.46 25.54
C ALA A 193 8.63 -6.29 24.32
N PHE A 194 8.33 -5.83 23.11
CA PHE A 194 8.56 -6.56 21.85
C PHE A 194 9.38 -5.70 20.89
N ASN A 195 10.18 -6.34 20.03
CA ASN A 195 11.02 -5.59 19.08
C ASN A 195 10.23 -5.15 17.83
N ASN A 196 9.12 -5.82 17.53
CA ASN A 196 8.24 -5.52 16.40
C ASN A 196 6.82 -6.05 16.67
N TYR A 197 5.85 -5.60 15.88
CA TYR A 197 4.44 -5.98 16.05
C TYR A 197 4.16 -7.46 15.74
N TYR A 198 4.97 -8.11 14.90
CA TYR A 198 4.82 -9.54 14.64
C TYR A 198 5.05 -10.36 15.91
N GLU A 199 6.15 -10.11 16.64
CA GLU A 199 6.44 -10.75 17.93
C GLU A 199 5.30 -10.53 18.95
N GLU A 200 4.79 -9.30 19.04
CA GLU A 200 3.66 -8.93 19.89
C GLU A 200 2.39 -9.73 19.54
N SER A 201 2.01 -9.76 18.25
CA SER A 201 0.82 -10.46 17.78
C SER A 201 0.88 -11.97 18.01
N LYS A 202 2.06 -12.59 17.85
CA LYS A 202 2.25 -14.02 18.11
C LYS A 202 2.16 -14.32 19.61
N ALA A 203 2.71 -13.45 20.47
CA ALA A 203 2.60 -13.56 21.92
C ALA A 203 1.16 -13.32 22.43
N GLU A 204 0.38 -12.47 21.77
CA GLU A 204 -1.06 -12.34 22.02
C GLU A 204 -1.81 -13.62 21.67
N ALA A 205 -1.57 -14.16 20.47
CA ALA A 205 -2.20 -15.40 20.03
C ALA A 205 -1.84 -16.61 20.92
N GLU A 206 -0.61 -16.70 21.44
CA GLU A 206 -0.24 -17.74 22.42
C GLU A 206 -1.09 -17.69 23.68
N ARG A 207 -1.35 -16.47 24.20
CA ARG A 207 -2.20 -16.27 25.38
C ARG A 207 -3.65 -16.62 25.08
N ASP A 208 -4.14 -16.27 23.91
CA ASP A 208 -5.50 -16.61 23.48
C ASP A 208 -5.68 -18.11 23.32
N VAL A 209 -4.70 -18.82 22.72
CA VAL A 209 -4.70 -20.28 22.63
C VAL A 209 -4.70 -20.91 24.02
N SER A 210 -3.77 -20.49 24.88
CA SER A 210 -3.67 -21.04 26.23
C SER A 210 -4.96 -20.84 27.04
N ARG A 211 -5.50 -19.62 27.05
CA ARG A 211 -6.74 -19.30 27.76
C ARG A 211 -7.93 -20.10 27.22
N THR A 212 -8.18 -20.00 25.92
CA THR A 212 -9.35 -20.61 25.27
C THR A 212 -9.35 -22.14 25.41
N CYS A 213 -8.21 -22.77 25.18
CA CYS A 213 -8.10 -24.23 25.28
C CYS A 213 -8.23 -24.71 26.74
N THR A 214 -7.66 -23.97 27.70
CA THR A 214 -7.80 -24.30 29.13
C THR A 214 -9.26 -24.18 29.59
N GLU A 215 -9.94 -23.09 29.22
CA GLU A 215 -11.36 -22.87 29.55
C GLU A 215 -12.27 -23.94 28.94
N ALA A 216 -11.96 -24.40 27.73
CA ALA A 216 -12.72 -25.44 27.04
C ALA A 216 -12.33 -26.88 27.40
N GLY A 217 -11.29 -27.09 28.21
CA GLY A 217 -10.73 -28.42 28.48
C GLY A 217 -10.11 -29.10 27.24
N LEU A 218 -9.74 -28.32 26.21
CA LEU A 218 -9.07 -28.81 25.01
C LEU A 218 -7.55 -28.89 25.26
N ALA A 219 -6.94 -30.05 24.99
CA ALA A 219 -5.49 -30.16 25.08
C ALA A 219 -4.82 -29.26 24.04
N TYR A 220 -3.75 -28.56 24.41
CA TYR A 220 -3.03 -27.69 23.49
C TYR A 220 -1.52 -27.76 23.66
N SER A 221 -0.81 -27.35 22.61
CA SER A 221 0.65 -27.20 22.59
C SER A 221 1.04 -25.99 21.75
N ILE A 222 2.07 -25.26 22.17
CA ILE A 222 2.65 -24.11 21.48
C ILE A 222 4.07 -24.49 21.08
N VAL A 223 4.35 -24.50 19.78
CA VAL A 223 5.67 -24.82 19.24
C VAL A 223 6.32 -23.55 18.69
N ARG A 224 7.53 -23.23 19.17
CA ARG A 224 8.24 -21.97 18.89
C ARG A 224 9.53 -22.24 18.10
N PRO A 225 9.47 -22.25 16.76
CA PRO A 225 10.68 -22.25 15.94
C PRO A 225 11.47 -20.92 16.08
N SER A 226 12.79 -20.98 15.92
CA SER A 226 13.65 -19.80 15.75
C SER A 226 13.73 -19.39 14.27
N VAL A 227 14.84 -18.79 13.82
CA VAL A 227 15.00 -18.41 12.40
C VAL A 227 15.23 -19.66 11.57
N ILE A 228 14.22 -20.03 10.78
CA ILE A 228 14.25 -21.25 9.98
C ILE A 228 15.07 -21.01 8.70
N VAL A 229 16.08 -21.85 8.48
CA VAL A 229 16.84 -21.93 7.22
C VAL A 229 16.41 -23.17 6.43
N GLY A 230 16.85 -23.30 5.17
CA GLY A 230 16.46 -24.44 4.35
C GLY A 230 17.03 -25.78 4.84
N PRO A 231 16.80 -26.88 4.11
CA PRO A 231 17.12 -28.23 4.57
C PRO A 231 18.59 -28.45 4.92
N SER A 232 18.84 -29.16 6.02
CA SER A 232 20.19 -29.48 6.52
C SER A 232 21.04 -30.27 5.52
N GLY A 233 20.42 -31.19 4.76
CA GLY A 233 21.13 -32.04 3.81
C GLY A 233 21.51 -31.32 2.51
N SER A 234 20.56 -30.60 1.90
CA SER A 234 20.78 -29.96 0.60
C SER A 234 21.43 -28.58 0.72
N ARG A 235 21.31 -27.94 1.89
CA ARG A 235 21.74 -26.56 2.16
C ARG A 235 21.16 -25.54 1.19
N ARG A 236 20.08 -25.90 0.48
CA ARG A 236 19.31 -25.01 -0.40
C ARG A 236 18.41 -24.09 0.42
N SER A 237 17.80 -23.08 -0.19
CA SER A 237 16.87 -22.20 0.53
C SER A 237 15.60 -22.90 1.00
N GLY A 238 15.29 -24.10 0.49
CA GLY A 238 13.98 -24.72 0.74
C GLY A 238 12.81 -24.00 0.06
N GLY A 239 13.08 -23.02 -0.80
CA GLY A 239 12.07 -22.16 -1.39
C GLY A 239 11.67 -20.94 -0.55
N THR A 240 12.27 -20.73 0.64
CA THR A 240 12.02 -19.51 1.41
C THR A 240 12.78 -18.30 0.84
N ARG A 241 12.15 -17.13 0.91
CA ARG A 241 12.75 -15.82 0.61
C ARG A 241 12.62 -14.86 1.81
N PHE A 242 12.36 -15.39 3.01
CA PHE A 242 12.17 -14.62 4.23
C PHE A 242 13.37 -14.78 5.18
N GLY A 243 13.41 -13.96 6.24
CA GLY A 243 14.48 -14.02 7.25
C GLY A 243 15.85 -13.74 6.64
N LEU A 244 16.83 -14.61 6.92
CA LEU A 244 18.18 -14.52 6.37
C LEU A 244 18.18 -14.44 4.84
N TYR A 245 17.41 -15.29 4.16
CA TYR A 245 17.38 -15.31 2.69
C TYR A 245 16.76 -14.04 2.11
N GLY A 246 15.76 -13.46 2.79
CA GLY A 246 15.19 -12.17 2.41
C GLY A 246 16.22 -11.05 2.52
N PHE A 247 16.94 -10.99 3.64
CA PHE A 247 18.01 -10.02 3.84
C PHE A 247 19.12 -10.13 2.79
N VAL A 248 19.58 -11.36 2.51
CA VAL A 248 20.63 -11.63 1.52
C VAL A 248 20.14 -11.35 0.10
N HIS A 249 18.90 -11.68 -0.22
CA HIS A 249 18.30 -11.42 -1.54
C HIS A 249 18.21 -9.91 -1.82
N GLU A 250 17.79 -9.11 -0.83
CA GLU A 250 17.76 -7.65 -0.96
C GLU A 250 19.16 -7.08 -1.19
N LEU A 251 20.14 -7.48 -0.39
CA LEU A 251 21.52 -7.03 -0.58
C LEU A 251 22.12 -7.50 -1.91
N HIS A 252 21.78 -8.72 -2.34
CA HIS A 252 22.19 -9.26 -3.64
C HIS A 252 21.66 -8.42 -4.80
N ARG A 253 20.38 -8.03 -4.76
CA ARG A 253 19.75 -7.13 -5.74
C ARG A 253 20.40 -5.75 -5.77
N LEU A 254 20.74 -5.23 -4.60
CA LEU A 254 21.38 -3.92 -4.45
C LEU A 254 22.88 -3.93 -4.80
N ARG A 255 23.51 -5.10 -4.94
CA ARG A 255 24.99 -5.23 -4.91
C ARG A 255 25.71 -4.34 -5.93
N GLU A 256 25.22 -4.28 -7.18
CA GLU A 256 25.86 -3.52 -8.26
C GLU A 256 25.75 -2.01 -8.02
N GLY A 257 24.62 -1.56 -7.45
CA GLY A 257 24.44 -0.17 -7.05
C GLY A 257 25.28 0.20 -5.84
N LEU A 258 25.39 -0.72 -4.88
CA LEU A 258 26.22 -0.56 -3.69
C LEU A 258 27.72 -0.67 -3.99
N ALA A 259 28.13 -1.31 -5.10
CA ALA A 259 29.53 -1.42 -5.49
C ALA A 259 30.18 -0.05 -5.80
N GLN A 260 29.37 0.96 -6.16
CA GLN A 260 29.82 2.32 -6.41
C GLN A 260 29.79 3.21 -5.14
N VAL A 261 29.25 2.69 -4.05
CA VAL A 261 29.12 3.41 -2.78
C VAL A 261 30.39 3.21 -1.98
N THR A 262 31.02 4.32 -1.57
CA THR A 262 32.23 4.28 -0.74
C THR A 262 31.94 4.42 0.75
N ASP A 263 30.75 4.95 1.11
CA ASP A 263 30.36 5.13 2.50
C ASP A 263 30.05 3.77 3.16
N PRO A 264 30.44 3.58 4.44
CA PRO A 264 30.20 2.33 5.14
C PRO A 264 28.70 2.11 5.41
N LEU A 265 28.28 0.85 5.31
CA LEU A 265 26.93 0.38 5.60
C LEU A 265 26.96 -0.44 6.90
N ARG A 266 26.72 0.20 8.06
CA ARG A 266 26.91 -0.43 9.37
C ARG A 266 25.59 -0.90 9.96
N VAL A 267 25.47 -2.21 10.16
CA VAL A 267 24.38 -2.86 10.89
C VAL A 267 24.60 -2.67 12.38
N LEU A 268 23.69 -1.96 13.05
CA LEU A 268 23.79 -1.69 14.48
C LEU A 268 23.22 -2.86 15.32
N GLY A 269 23.98 -3.33 16.30
CA GLY A 269 23.51 -4.33 17.27
C GLY A 269 24.23 -4.30 18.61
N ASP A 270 23.77 -5.09 19.57
CA ASP A 270 24.36 -5.18 20.91
C ASP A 270 25.68 -5.96 20.89
N LYS A 271 26.59 -5.61 21.81
CA LYS A 271 27.81 -6.41 22.03
C LYS A 271 27.42 -7.84 22.43
N GLY A 272 27.99 -8.82 21.73
CA GLY A 272 27.70 -10.24 21.97
C GLY A 272 26.31 -10.68 21.48
N ALA A 273 25.71 -9.96 20.53
CA ALA A 273 24.50 -10.39 19.86
C ALA A 273 24.70 -11.75 19.17
N VAL A 274 23.74 -12.65 19.38
CA VAL A 274 23.73 -14.01 18.82
C VAL A 274 22.36 -14.30 18.21
N ILE A 275 22.34 -15.16 17.20
CA ILE A 275 21.16 -15.50 16.40
C ILE A 275 21.02 -17.03 16.39
N ASN A 276 19.82 -17.53 16.72
CA ASN A 276 19.54 -18.96 16.65
C ASN A 276 18.97 -19.30 15.26
N LEU A 277 19.68 -20.14 14.51
CA LEU A 277 19.29 -20.64 13.20
C LEU A 277 18.96 -22.13 13.30
N VAL A 278 17.89 -22.57 12.64
CA VAL A 278 17.45 -23.97 12.65
C VAL A 278 17.05 -24.43 11.24
N PRO A 279 17.59 -25.54 10.71
CA PRO A 279 17.13 -26.12 9.46
C PRO A 279 15.66 -26.55 9.50
N VAL A 280 14.92 -26.33 8.41
CA VAL A 280 13.47 -26.63 8.34
C VAL A 280 13.14 -28.09 8.59
N ASP A 281 13.98 -29.02 8.15
CA ASP A 281 13.86 -30.45 8.43
C ASP A 281 14.04 -30.79 9.91
N HIS A 282 14.93 -30.09 10.63
CA HIS A 282 15.05 -30.24 12.08
C HIS A 282 13.78 -29.76 12.81
N VAL A 283 13.16 -28.66 12.35
CA VAL A 283 11.89 -28.19 12.90
C VAL A 283 10.77 -29.20 12.63
N VAL A 284 10.68 -29.73 11.40
CA VAL A 284 9.68 -30.75 11.04
C VAL A 284 9.87 -32.04 11.83
N LEU A 285 11.11 -32.48 12.05
CA LEU A 285 11.44 -33.60 12.93
C LEU A 285 10.90 -33.41 14.34
N ASP A 286 11.13 -32.24 14.93
CA ASP A 286 10.63 -31.92 16.27
C ASP A 286 9.09 -31.93 16.31
N MET A 287 8.43 -31.37 15.30
CA MET A 287 6.97 -31.40 15.18
C MET A 287 6.41 -32.83 15.11
N LEU A 288 7.03 -33.69 14.29
CA LEU A 288 6.62 -35.09 14.14
C LEU A 288 6.91 -35.92 15.40
N ARG A 289 8.05 -35.67 16.06
CA ARG A 289 8.40 -36.29 17.34
C ARG A 289 7.39 -35.93 18.42
N LEU A 290 7.04 -34.65 18.56
CA LEU A 290 6.05 -34.18 19.52
C LEU A 290 4.68 -34.83 19.28
N SER A 291 4.23 -34.94 18.02
CA SER A 291 3.01 -35.67 17.67
C SER A 291 3.10 -37.16 18.07
N ALA A 292 4.24 -37.82 17.79
CA ALA A 292 4.42 -39.23 18.11
C ALA A 292 4.52 -39.54 19.61
N THR A 293 5.02 -38.61 20.43
CA THR A 293 5.14 -38.77 21.89
C THR A 293 3.96 -38.19 22.66
N GLY A 294 2.99 -37.57 22.00
CA GLY A 294 1.86 -36.94 22.67
C GLY A 294 2.21 -35.66 23.42
N PHE A 295 3.24 -34.94 22.97
CA PHE A 295 3.68 -33.63 23.48
C PHE A 295 4.14 -33.68 24.96
N GLU A 296 4.97 -34.66 25.32
CA GLU A 296 5.64 -34.71 26.63
C GLU A 296 6.50 -33.45 26.88
N GLY A 297 6.59 -33.01 28.14
CA GLY A 297 7.46 -31.88 28.54
C GLY A 297 6.76 -30.54 28.77
N GLY A 298 5.43 -30.49 28.68
CA GLY A 298 4.63 -29.29 28.98
C GLY A 298 3.93 -28.71 27.74
N PRO A 299 3.21 -27.58 27.87
CA PRO A 299 2.42 -27.01 26.78
C PRO A 299 3.22 -26.14 25.81
N VAL A 300 4.49 -25.82 26.09
CA VAL A 300 5.34 -24.93 25.28
C VAL A 300 6.63 -25.64 24.93
N HIS A 301 7.04 -25.60 23.67
CA HIS A 301 8.26 -26.25 23.17
C HIS A 301 9.05 -25.32 22.24
N HIS A 302 10.36 -25.25 22.43
CA HIS A 302 11.29 -24.52 21.58
C HIS A 302 11.88 -25.43 20.50
N LEU A 303 11.59 -25.11 19.24
CA LEU A 303 12.03 -25.86 18.05
C LEU A 303 13.24 -25.13 17.43
N VAL A 304 14.30 -25.05 18.21
CA VAL A 304 15.46 -24.16 17.99
C VAL A 304 16.73 -24.97 17.74
N GLY A 305 17.74 -24.36 17.11
CA GLY A 305 19.08 -24.95 17.01
C GLY A 305 19.73 -25.05 18.40
N PRO A 306 20.62 -26.03 18.62
CA PRO A 306 21.26 -26.25 19.92
C PRO A 306 22.25 -25.14 20.32
N GLU A 307 22.77 -24.39 19.34
CA GLU A 307 23.75 -23.33 19.52
C GLU A 307 23.39 -22.12 18.66
N GLU A 308 23.73 -20.93 19.15
CA GLU A 308 23.56 -19.68 18.40
C GLU A 308 24.83 -19.28 17.64
N VAL A 309 24.66 -18.60 16.50
CA VAL A 309 25.77 -17.99 15.74
C VAL A 309 25.94 -16.53 16.16
N ALA A 310 27.18 -16.04 16.18
CA ALA A 310 27.45 -14.63 16.44
C ALA A 310 26.90 -13.76 15.30
N ALA A 311 26.13 -12.71 15.63
CA ALA A 311 25.52 -11.82 14.64
C ALA A 311 26.57 -11.10 13.78
N GLU A 312 27.66 -10.65 14.40
CA GLU A 312 28.83 -10.08 13.72
C GLU A 312 29.41 -11.06 12.69
N GLY A 313 29.66 -12.30 13.11
CA GLY A 313 30.16 -13.36 12.22
C GLY A 313 29.20 -13.66 11.06
N MET A 314 27.89 -13.59 11.28
CA MET A 314 26.88 -13.75 10.23
C MET A 314 26.95 -12.62 9.19
N ILE A 315 26.98 -11.36 9.64
CA ILE A 315 27.08 -10.19 8.75
C ILE A 315 28.38 -10.22 7.94
N ASP A 316 29.49 -10.63 8.55
CA ASP A 316 30.77 -10.84 7.85
C ASP A 316 30.65 -11.87 6.72
N ARG A 317 29.90 -12.97 6.93
CA ARG A 317 29.70 -13.98 5.88
C ARG A 317 28.82 -13.46 4.75
N VAL A 318 27.77 -12.71 5.07
CA VAL A 318 26.92 -12.07 4.06
C VAL A 318 27.73 -11.06 3.24
N SER A 319 28.53 -10.21 3.90
CA SER A 319 29.42 -9.24 3.25
C SER A 319 30.37 -9.92 2.25
N ARG A 320 31.06 -10.99 2.67
CA ARG A 320 31.97 -11.76 1.80
C ARG A 320 31.25 -12.46 0.66
N ALA A 321 30.13 -13.12 0.94
CA ALA A 321 29.37 -13.87 -0.06
C ALA A 321 28.84 -12.95 -1.17
N LEU A 322 28.48 -11.71 -0.83
CA LEU A 322 27.99 -10.70 -1.75
C LEU A 322 29.08 -9.77 -2.32
N GLN A 323 30.33 -9.90 -1.85
CA GLN A 323 31.45 -9.01 -2.19
C GLN A 323 31.16 -7.53 -1.85
N LEU A 324 30.46 -7.28 -0.75
CA LEU A 324 30.09 -5.94 -0.28
C LEU A 324 30.98 -5.51 0.90
N SER A 325 32.18 -5.02 0.60
CA SER A 325 33.17 -4.61 1.61
C SER A 325 32.72 -3.44 2.50
N ILE A 326 31.71 -2.68 2.07
CA ILE A 326 31.12 -1.60 2.86
C ILE A 326 30.20 -2.09 3.98
N LEU A 327 29.70 -3.34 3.91
CA LEU A 327 28.79 -3.90 4.91
C LEU A 327 29.55 -4.43 6.12
N SER A 328 29.20 -3.95 7.32
CA SER A 328 29.81 -4.38 8.59
C SER A 328 28.81 -4.37 9.75
N PHE A 329 29.12 -5.08 10.83
CA PHE A 329 28.37 -5.02 12.09
C PHE A 329 29.08 -4.08 13.08
N THR A 330 28.33 -3.24 13.79
CA THR A 330 28.89 -2.37 14.83
C THR A 330 27.98 -2.25 16.05
N THR A 331 28.57 -1.92 17.20
CA THR A 331 27.84 -1.65 18.44
C THR A 331 27.50 -0.18 18.64
N ARG A 332 28.22 0.71 17.96
CA ARG A 332 27.98 2.16 17.98
C ARG A 332 28.48 2.77 16.68
N ARG A 333 27.89 3.91 16.30
CA ARG A 333 28.41 4.71 15.19
C ARG A 333 29.34 5.79 15.72
N GLU A 334 30.52 5.87 15.13
CA GLU A 334 31.51 6.91 15.45
C GLU A 334 31.29 8.19 14.64
N THR A 335 30.56 8.09 13.52
CA THR A 335 30.17 9.17 12.62
C THR A 335 28.68 9.12 12.32
N GLU A 336 28.08 10.25 11.95
CA GLU A 336 26.67 10.28 11.52
C GLU A 336 26.42 9.32 10.34
N ALA A 337 25.18 8.80 10.26
CA ALA A 337 24.80 7.88 9.21
C ALA A 337 24.66 8.62 7.87
N SER A 338 25.24 8.05 6.80
CA SER A 338 25.06 8.59 5.44
C SER A 338 23.59 8.43 4.99
N PRO A 339 23.12 9.17 3.98
CA PRO A 339 21.74 9.00 3.48
C PRO A 339 21.40 7.56 3.08
N ILE A 340 22.37 6.83 2.52
CA ILE A 340 22.20 5.43 2.14
C ILE A 340 22.19 4.48 3.35
N GLU A 341 22.96 4.78 4.39
CA GLU A 341 22.95 4.04 5.65
C GLU A 341 21.66 4.31 6.45
N GLN A 342 21.17 5.55 6.46
CA GLN A 342 19.87 5.89 7.05
C GLN A 342 18.72 5.17 6.34
N LEU A 343 18.77 5.12 5.01
CA LEU A 343 17.82 4.35 4.21
C LEU A 343 17.90 2.87 4.55
N PHE A 344 19.11 2.33 4.69
CA PHE A 344 19.32 0.94 5.08
C PHE A 344 18.82 0.64 6.50
N ASP A 345 18.96 1.55 7.46
CA ASP A 345 18.40 1.39 8.81
C ASP A 345 16.88 1.37 8.81
N LEU A 346 16.25 2.28 8.06
CA LEU A 346 14.80 2.32 7.90
C LEU A 346 14.28 0.98 7.35
N ARG A 347 15.02 0.38 6.41
CA ARG A 347 14.70 -0.92 5.78
C ARG A 347 15.10 -2.14 6.64
N GLY A 348 16.15 -2.00 7.45
CA GLY A 348 16.70 -3.04 8.31
C GLY A 348 16.08 -3.07 9.71
N ALA A 349 15.20 -2.13 10.04
CA ALA A 349 14.55 -2.01 11.34
C ALA A 349 13.86 -3.31 11.79
N PHE A 350 13.28 -4.08 10.85
CA PHE A 350 12.75 -5.41 11.15
C PHE A 350 13.84 -6.38 11.64
N TYR A 351 14.98 -6.45 10.94
CA TYR A 351 16.08 -7.35 11.27
C TYR A 351 16.85 -6.91 12.53
N ALA A 352 16.66 -5.66 12.98
CA ALA A 352 17.34 -5.12 14.15
C ALA A 352 17.02 -5.91 15.44
N SER A 353 15.88 -6.61 15.51
CA SER A 353 15.52 -7.47 16.66
C SER A 353 16.48 -8.64 16.85
N TYR A 354 17.11 -9.13 15.78
CA TYR A 354 18.09 -10.22 15.81
C TYR A 354 19.49 -9.74 16.19
N GLY A 355 19.78 -8.46 15.98
CA GLY A 355 21.02 -7.83 16.41
C GLY A 355 20.97 -7.26 17.84
N LYS A 356 19.80 -7.27 18.51
CA LYS A 356 19.57 -6.63 19.82
C LYS A 356 19.06 -7.64 20.84
N ASN A 357 19.24 -7.32 22.12
CA ASN A 357 18.77 -8.13 23.25
C ASN A 357 19.28 -9.59 23.17
N PRO A 358 20.58 -9.84 23.41
CA PRO A 358 21.17 -11.17 23.33
C PRO A 358 20.38 -12.18 24.18
N LYS A 359 19.90 -13.24 23.52
CA LYS A 359 18.99 -14.23 24.09
C LYS A 359 19.35 -15.63 23.59
N ARG A 360 19.23 -16.61 24.49
CA ARG A 360 19.43 -18.04 24.26
C ARG A 360 18.16 -18.79 24.60
N PHE A 361 17.89 -19.90 23.95
CA PHE A 361 16.63 -20.62 24.13
C PHE A 361 16.87 -21.96 24.83
N ALA A 362 16.23 -22.16 25.98
CA ALA A 362 16.18 -23.48 26.60
C ALA A 362 15.43 -24.46 25.69
N ARG A 363 15.80 -25.74 25.71
CA ARG A 363 15.20 -26.76 24.86
C ARG A 363 15.18 -28.09 25.60
N ALA A 364 13.99 -28.64 25.84
CA ALA A 364 13.82 -29.97 26.43
C ALA A 364 13.92 -31.10 25.39
N LEU A 365 13.61 -30.82 24.12
CA LEU A 365 13.72 -31.79 23.04
C LEU A 365 15.18 -32.19 22.79
N PRO A 366 15.46 -33.45 22.40
CA PRO A 366 16.82 -33.87 22.06
C PRO A 366 17.47 -32.91 21.05
N PRO A 367 18.73 -32.52 21.26
CA PRO A 367 19.39 -31.55 20.40
C PRO A 367 19.66 -32.15 19.02
N HIS A 368 19.54 -31.31 18.00
CA HIS A 368 20.04 -31.59 16.64
C HIS A 368 21.53 -31.25 16.53
N PRO A 369 22.22 -31.60 15.44
CA PRO A 369 23.57 -31.08 15.18
C PRO A 369 23.59 -29.53 15.11
N PRO A 370 24.63 -28.86 15.67
CA PRO A 370 24.73 -27.40 15.64
C PRO A 370 25.06 -26.89 14.23
N LEU A 371 24.53 -25.70 13.90
CA LEU A 371 24.86 -24.99 12.67
C LEU A 371 26.02 -24.02 12.95
N THR A 372 27.13 -24.18 12.24
CA THR A 372 28.32 -23.34 12.38
C THR A 372 28.34 -22.16 11.40
N LEU A 373 29.23 -21.18 11.60
CA LEU A 373 29.44 -20.12 10.60
C LEU A 373 29.94 -20.67 9.24
N ALA A 374 30.62 -21.83 9.23
CA ALA A 374 31.02 -22.49 7.99
C ALA A 374 29.81 -23.11 7.27
N ASP A 375 28.88 -23.69 8.02
CA ASP A 375 27.62 -24.18 7.47
C ASP A 375 26.80 -23.07 6.81
N LEU A 376 26.76 -21.91 7.47
CA LEU A 376 26.11 -20.71 6.96
C LEU A 376 26.71 -20.25 5.63
N GLU A 377 28.05 -20.27 5.46
CA GLU A 377 28.68 -19.95 4.17
C GLU A 377 28.14 -20.83 3.05
N VAL A 378 27.98 -22.14 3.29
CA VAL A 378 27.44 -23.08 2.28
C VAL A 378 25.98 -22.75 1.94
N TYR A 379 25.14 -22.44 2.93
CA TYR A 379 23.76 -21.98 2.69
C TYR A 379 23.72 -20.70 1.85
N LEU A 380 24.59 -19.74 2.14
CA LEU A 380 24.67 -18.48 1.38
C LEU A 380 25.13 -18.74 -0.05
N SER A 381 26.18 -19.52 -0.27
CA SER A 381 26.66 -19.87 -1.61
C SER A 381 25.61 -20.62 -2.42
N SER A 382 24.93 -21.59 -1.82
CA SER A 382 23.84 -22.34 -2.46
C SER A 382 22.69 -21.41 -2.86
N PHE A 383 22.29 -20.50 -1.96
CA PHE A 383 21.24 -19.53 -2.24
C PHE A 383 21.64 -18.52 -3.33
N LEU A 384 22.88 -18.04 -3.34
CA LEU A 384 23.36 -17.17 -4.42
C LEU A 384 23.41 -17.89 -5.76
N ALA A 385 23.71 -19.19 -5.78
CA ALA A 385 23.62 -20.01 -6.98
C ALA A 385 22.16 -20.26 -7.41
N GLU A 386 21.22 -20.37 -6.47
CA GLU A 386 19.78 -20.35 -6.77
C GLU A 386 19.36 -19.01 -7.39
N LEU A 387 19.71 -17.88 -6.78
CA LEU A 387 19.42 -16.55 -7.33
C LEU A 387 20.05 -16.33 -8.71
N ALA A 388 21.29 -16.80 -8.90
CA ALA A 388 21.94 -16.77 -10.21
C ALA A 388 21.20 -17.66 -11.23
N ARG A 389 20.72 -18.84 -10.81
CA ARG A 389 19.91 -19.72 -11.67
C ARG A 389 18.53 -19.16 -11.95
N GLU A 390 17.88 -18.49 -11.01
CA GLU A 390 16.64 -17.75 -11.23
C GLU A 390 16.89 -16.63 -12.25
N SER A 391 17.99 -15.88 -12.09
CA SER A 391 18.39 -14.86 -13.07
C SER A 391 18.77 -15.41 -14.45
N THR A 392 18.98 -16.72 -14.60
CA THR A 392 19.36 -17.38 -15.88
C THR A 392 18.35 -18.42 -16.38
N GLY A 393 17.38 -18.82 -15.57
CA GLY A 393 16.42 -19.92 -15.80
C GLY A 393 14.95 -19.52 -15.68
N ASP A 394 14.65 -18.31 -15.22
CA ASP A 394 13.31 -17.69 -15.26
C ASP A 394 13.18 -16.62 -16.37
N VAL A 395 14.16 -16.56 -17.27
CA VAL A 395 14.37 -15.40 -18.14
C VAL A 395 13.46 -15.45 -19.34
N PHE A 396 12.91 -14.29 -19.67
CA PHE A 396 12.55 -14.00 -21.04
C PHE A 396 13.67 -14.45 -21.99
N THR A 397 13.33 -15.14 -23.08
CA THR A 397 14.27 -15.43 -24.15
C THR A 397 14.59 -14.12 -24.89
N PRO A 398 15.83 -13.63 -24.86
CA PRO A 398 16.20 -12.40 -25.53
C PRO A 398 16.20 -12.61 -27.05
N VAL A 399 15.75 -11.61 -27.79
CA VAL A 399 15.75 -11.56 -29.25
C VAL A 399 16.31 -10.20 -29.66
N GLN A 400 17.44 -10.21 -30.36
CA GLN A 400 17.99 -9.00 -30.95
C GLN A 400 17.16 -8.62 -32.18
N VAL A 401 16.69 -7.38 -32.19
CA VAL A 401 15.86 -6.82 -33.25
C VAL A 401 16.51 -5.56 -33.75
N ARG A 402 16.81 -5.54 -35.05
CA ARG A 402 17.27 -4.32 -35.72
C ARG A 402 16.07 -3.43 -36.04
N ALA A 403 16.00 -2.28 -35.37
CA ALA A 403 14.97 -1.26 -35.60
C ALA A 403 15.11 -0.64 -37.01
N ARG A 404 14.09 0.09 -37.46
CA ARG A 404 14.02 0.68 -38.81
C ARG A 404 15.15 1.65 -39.11
N ASP A 405 15.66 2.34 -38.10
CA ASP A 405 16.80 3.25 -38.17
C ASP A 405 18.16 2.55 -38.00
N GLY A 406 18.16 1.22 -37.92
CA GLY A 406 19.37 0.40 -37.89
C GLY A 406 19.93 0.14 -36.49
N VAL A 407 19.34 0.70 -35.44
CA VAL A 407 19.70 0.49 -34.03
C VAL A 407 19.28 -0.91 -33.57
N GLU A 408 20.12 -1.58 -32.79
CA GLU A 408 19.79 -2.88 -32.19
C GLU A 408 18.99 -2.69 -30.89
N VAL A 409 17.84 -3.36 -30.81
CA VAL A 409 16.94 -3.36 -29.66
C VAL A 409 16.83 -4.78 -29.12
N CYS A 410 17.01 -4.92 -27.80
CA CYS A 410 16.86 -6.20 -27.12
C CYS A 410 15.40 -6.39 -26.69
N ALA A 411 14.70 -7.27 -27.41
CA ALA A 411 13.36 -7.73 -27.04
C ALA A 411 13.43 -9.03 -26.24
N PHE A 412 12.33 -9.36 -25.59
CA PHE A 412 12.24 -10.41 -24.59
C PHE A 412 10.92 -11.16 -24.76
N THR A 413 10.98 -12.49 -24.88
CA THR A 413 9.79 -13.33 -25.11
C THR A 413 9.66 -14.39 -24.02
N ARG A 414 8.44 -14.64 -23.52
CA ARG A 414 8.18 -15.68 -22.51
C ARG A 414 6.86 -16.39 -22.81
N GLY A 415 6.79 -17.68 -22.48
CA GLY A 415 5.60 -18.50 -22.74
C GLY A 415 5.65 -19.20 -24.10
N ASP A 416 4.67 -20.06 -24.33
CA ASP A 416 4.58 -20.88 -25.54
C ASP A 416 4.37 -20.00 -26.80
N PRO A 417 5.24 -20.10 -27.83
CA PRO A 417 5.13 -19.30 -29.06
C PRO A 417 3.81 -19.46 -29.84
N SER A 418 3.08 -20.56 -29.63
CA SER A 418 1.79 -20.86 -30.27
C SER A 418 0.59 -20.16 -29.62
N ARG A 419 0.78 -19.57 -28.44
CA ARG A 419 -0.30 -18.91 -27.68
C ARG A 419 -0.59 -17.50 -28.20
N PRO A 420 -1.81 -16.97 -27.92
CA PRO A 420 -2.12 -15.57 -28.16
C PRO A 420 -1.10 -14.63 -27.51
N VAL A 421 -0.82 -13.51 -28.17
CA VAL A 421 0.26 -12.59 -27.79
C VAL A 421 -0.26 -11.49 -26.89
N LEU A 422 0.48 -11.23 -25.81
CA LEU A 422 0.33 -10.08 -24.94
C LEU A 422 1.65 -9.29 -24.93
N VAL A 423 1.56 -7.97 -25.11
CA VAL A 423 2.73 -7.09 -25.06
C VAL A 423 2.71 -6.30 -23.76
N LEU A 424 3.85 -6.27 -23.06
CA LEU A 424 4.08 -5.41 -21.90
C LEU A 424 5.00 -4.25 -22.30
N CYS A 425 4.47 -3.03 -22.32
CA CYS A 425 5.24 -1.81 -22.49
C CYS A 425 5.74 -1.35 -21.12
N ASN A 426 7.03 -1.53 -20.88
CA ASN A 426 7.68 -1.11 -19.63
C ASN A 426 7.73 0.41 -19.52
N ALA A 427 7.96 0.89 -18.30
CA ALA A 427 8.29 2.29 -18.06
C ALA A 427 9.67 2.62 -18.67
N TYR A 428 9.84 3.86 -19.11
CA TYR A 428 11.11 4.36 -19.65
C TYR A 428 12.27 4.11 -18.69
N ALA A 429 13.39 3.64 -19.25
CA ALA A 429 14.64 3.40 -18.54
C ALA A 429 14.58 2.35 -17.42
N MET A 430 13.44 1.71 -17.20
CA MET A 430 13.29 0.60 -16.29
C MET A 430 13.75 -0.69 -16.96
N PRO A 431 14.50 -1.55 -16.25
CA PRO A 431 14.98 -2.78 -16.85
C PRO A 431 13.86 -3.84 -16.88
N GLU A 432 14.00 -4.84 -17.75
CA GLU A 432 12.93 -5.81 -18.05
C GLU A 432 12.49 -6.63 -16.84
N GLU A 433 13.34 -6.75 -15.81
CA GLU A 433 13.03 -7.47 -14.59
C GLU A 433 11.80 -6.89 -13.86
N PHE A 434 11.41 -5.63 -14.12
CA PHE A 434 10.20 -5.03 -13.53
C PHE A 434 8.94 -5.78 -13.94
N LEU A 435 8.96 -6.29 -15.17
CA LEU A 435 7.84 -6.99 -15.75
C LEU A 435 7.98 -8.50 -15.57
N ALA A 436 9.12 -9.02 -15.12
CA ALA A 436 9.37 -10.46 -15.06
C ALA A 436 8.36 -11.22 -14.17
N PRO A 437 8.01 -10.77 -12.95
CA PRO A 437 7.00 -11.46 -12.14
C PRO A 437 5.60 -11.44 -12.79
N LEU A 438 5.22 -10.31 -13.39
CA LEU A 438 3.93 -10.19 -14.09
C LEU A 438 3.90 -11.11 -15.33
N ALA A 439 4.98 -11.08 -16.12
CA ALA A 439 5.14 -11.90 -17.29
C ALA A 439 5.18 -13.39 -16.98
N GLN A 440 5.78 -13.79 -15.85
CA GLN A 440 5.76 -15.17 -15.38
C GLN A 440 4.32 -15.66 -15.19
N ARG A 441 3.51 -14.89 -14.45
CA ARG A 441 2.10 -15.21 -14.20
C ARG A 441 1.31 -15.30 -15.52
N LEU A 442 1.45 -14.30 -16.39
CA LEU A 442 0.76 -14.25 -17.69
C LEU A 442 1.25 -15.33 -18.68
N SER A 443 2.51 -15.77 -18.58
CA SER A 443 3.08 -16.76 -19.51
C SER A 443 2.41 -18.13 -19.45
N GLN A 444 1.64 -18.39 -18.38
CA GLN A 444 0.83 -19.60 -18.24
C GLN A 444 -0.26 -19.71 -19.30
N ARG A 445 -0.70 -18.60 -19.90
CA ARG A 445 -1.78 -18.56 -20.91
C ARG A 445 -1.45 -17.74 -22.15
N TRP A 446 -0.41 -16.91 -22.10
CA TRP A 446 -0.06 -15.98 -23.16
C TRP A 446 1.39 -16.17 -23.61
N ARG A 447 1.68 -15.79 -24.85
CA ARG A 447 3.04 -15.47 -25.30
C ARG A 447 3.28 -14.00 -24.92
N VAL A 448 4.08 -13.77 -23.90
CA VAL A 448 4.35 -12.43 -23.36
C VAL A 448 5.60 -11.85 -24.01
N ILE A 449 5.51 -10.60 -24.46
CA ILE A 449 6.61 -9.88 -25.12
C ILE A 449 6.85 -8.55 -24.41
N THR A 450 8.11 -8.24 -24.14
CA THR A 450 8.56 -6.93 -23.68
C THR A 450 9.89 -6.58 -24.34
N TRP A 451 10.41 -5.38 -24.10
CA TRP A 451 11.73 -4.96 -24.57
C TRP A 451 12.32 -3.91 -23.66
N ASN A 452 13.64 -3.79 -23.68
CA ASN A 452 14.32 -2.66 -23.07
C ASN A 452 14.13 -1.44 -23.95
N THR A 453 13.64 -0.33 -23.36
CA THR A 453 13.54 0.93 -24.10
C THR A 453 14.92 1.29 -24.66
N ARG A 454 14.98 1.79 -25.89
CA ARG A 454 16.27 2.21 -26.45
C ARG A 454 16.95 3.26 -25.53
N TRP A 455 18.27 3.22 -25.51
CA TRP A 455 19.17 4.04 -24.68
C TRP A 455 19.21 3.77 -23.17
N LEU A 456 18.18 3.19 -22.56
CA LEU A 456 18.14 2.82 -21.13
C LEU A 456 17.18 1.63 -20.89
N PRO A 457 17.49 0.65 -20.03
CA PRO A 457 18.45 0.69 -18.93
C PRO A 457 19.92 0.61 -19.31
N THR A 458 20.23 0.15 -20.53
CA THR A 458 21.61 0.05 -21.04
C THR A 458 21.96 1.26 -21.92
N PRO A 459 22.91 2.12 -21.51
CA PRO A 459 23.32 3.27 -22.32
C PRO A 459 23.96 2.88 -23.66
N THR A 460 23.31 3.25 -24.77
CA THR A 460 23.86 3.11 -26.14
C THR A 460 24.38 4.45 -26.69
N PRO A 461 25.40 4.49 -27.57
CA PRO A 461 26.05 5.75 -27.99
C PRO A 461 25.21 6.62 -28.94
N ASP A 462 24.16 6.07 -29.55
CA ASP A 462 23.28 6.66 -30.58
C ASP A 462 22.12 7.49 -30.01
N PHE A 463 22.27 8.07 -28.81
CA PHE A 463 21.20 8.86 -28.18
C PHE A 463 20.90 10.14 -28.98
N ASN A 464 19.63 10.32 -29.38
CA ASN A 464 19.15 11.52 -30.07
C ASN A 464 18.12 12.28 -29.20
N PRO A 465 18.52 13.41 -28.58
CA PRO A 465 17.62 14.24 -27.77
C PRO A 465 16.37 14.77 -28.48
N ASP A 466 16.44 14.97 -29.80
CA ASP A 466 15.34 15.52 -30.61
C ASP A 466 14.36 14.43 -31.06
N ARG A 467 14.70 13.16 -30.87
CA ARG A 467 13.90 12.00 -31.28
C ARG A 467 13.91 10.94 -30.18
N CYS A 468 13.29 11.27 -29.04
CA CYS A 468 13.21 10.42 -27.85
C CYS A 468 11.81 10.35 -27.20
N ASP A 469 10.76 10.68 -27.96
CA ASP A 469 9.37 10.52 -27.56
C ASP A 469 8.83 9.09 -27.83
N SER A 470 7.57 8.84 -27.49
CA SER A 470 6.92 7.54 -27.64
C SER A 470 6.89 7.00 -29.07
N SER A 471 7.06 7.83 -30.12
CA SER A 471 7.04 7.39 -31.53
C SER A 471 8.09 6.32 -31.76
N VAL A 472 9.26 6.57 -31.20
CA VAL A 472 10.44 5.76 -31.43
C VAL A 472 10.27 4.40 -30.75
N HIS A 473 9.62 4.40 -29.58
CA HIS A 473 9.28 3.18 -28.86
C HIS A 473 8.15 2.37 -29.55
N VAL A 474 7.21 3.03 -30.23
CA VAL A 474 6.19 2.36 -31.07
C VAL A 474 6.80 1.79 -32.36
N GLU A 475 7.76 2.50 -32.97
CA GLU A 475 8.54 1.97 -34.09
C GLU A 475 9.34 0.73 -33.70
N ASP A 476 9.98 0.75 -32.52
CA ASP A 476 10.68 -0.42 -31.95
C ASP A 476 9.72 -1.59 -31.74
N LEU A 477 8.58 -1.34 -31.08
CA LEU A 477 7.54 -2.36 -30.88
C LEU A 477 7.10 -2.96 -32.22
N THR A 478 6.88 -2.14 -33.24
CA THR A 478 6.46 -2.62 -34.56
C THR A 478 7.55 -3.48 -35.21
N ALA A 479 8.81 -3.05 -35.15
CA ALA A 479 9.94 -3.84 -35.65
C ALA A 479 10.09 -5.18 -34.92
N ILE A 480 9.86 -5.21 -33.60
CA ILE A 480 9.87 -6.43 -32.79
C ILE A 480 8.76 -7.38 -33.23
N LEU A 481 7.53 -6.88 -33.37
CA LEU A 481 6.40 -7.70 -33.80
C LEU A 481 6.61 -8.24 -35.22
N ASP A 482 7.16 -7.44 -36.14
CA ASP A 482 7.44 -7.86 -37.51
C ASP A 482 8.56 -8.93 -37.53
N ARG A 483 9.64 -8.73 -36.76
CA ARG A 483 10.75 -9.70 -36.64
C ARG A 483 10.33 -11.03 -36.01
N LEU A 484 9.32 -11.00 -35.14
CA LEU A 484 8.74 -12.19 -34.49
C LEU A 484 7.57 -12.78 -35.27
N GLU A 485 7.24 -12.22 -36.43
CA GLU A 485 6.14 -12.64 -37.32
C GLU A 485 4.77 -12.62 -36.62
N ILE A 486 4.51 -11.59 -35.82
CA ILE A 486 3.29 -11.45 -35.03
C ILE A 486 2.34 -10.46 -35.73
N PRO A 487 1.28 -10.95 -36.40
CA PRO A 487 0.37 -10.06 -37.12
C PRO A 487 -0.59 -9.31 -36.19
N ARG A 488 -0.89 -9.86 -35.01
CA ARG A 488 -1.87 -9.30 -34.08
C ARG A 488 -1.53 -9.59 -32.61
N VAL A 489 -1.80 -8.62 -31.75
CA VAL A 489 -1.63 -8.64 -30.29
C VAL A 489 -3.01 -8.53 -29.64
N GLU A 490 -3.31 -9.41 -28.69
CA GLU A 490 -4.63 -9.46 -28.03
C GLU A 490 -4.79 -8.34 -27.01
N ALA A 491 -3.74 -8.05 -26.26
CA ALA A 491 -3.70 -6.92 -25.34
C ALA A 491 -2.30 -6.30 -25.31
N VAL A 492 -2.25 -4.97 -25.37
CA VAL A 492 -1.04 -4.19 -25.04
C VAL A 492 -1.22 -3.57 -23.65
N VAL A 493 -0.30 -3.88 -22.74
CA VAL A 493 -0.35 -3.45 -21.35
C VAL A 493 0.78 -2.44 -21.13
N GLY A 494 0.46 -1.19 -20.81
CA GLY A 494 1.45 -0.16 -20.49
C GLY A 494 1.48 0.13 -19.00
N TRP A 495 2.68 0.12 -18.40
CA TRP A 495 2.88 0.52 -17.01
C TRP A 495 3.62 1.87 -16.92
N SER A 496 3.16 2.77 -16.04
CA SER A 496 3.76 4.10 -15.83
C SER A 496 3.90 4.85 -17.18
N SER A 497 5.09 5.34 -17.55
CA SER A 497 5.35 5.99 -18.86
C SER A 497 5.15 5.06 -20.07
N GLY A 498 5.18 3.74 -19.88
CA GLY A 498 4.81 2.76 -20.92
C GLY A 498 3.34 2.84 -21.33
N ALA A 499 2.47 3.44 -20.51
CA ALA A 499 1.08 3.72 -20.86
C ALA A 499 0.95 4.64 -22.08
N GLN A 500 1.84 5.64 -22.20
CA GLN A 500 1.89 6.53 -23.36
C GLN A 500 2.23 5.75 -24.65
N VAL A 501 3.18 4.81 -24.57
CA VAL A 501 3.56 3.93 -25.69
C VAL A 501 2.39 3.03 -26.10
N ALA A 502 1.70 2.44 -25.13
CA ALA A 502 0.54 1.58 -25.40
C ALA A 502 -0.61 2.36 -26.07
N LEU A 503 -0.94 3.55 -25.57
CA LEU A 503 -1.98 4.42 -26.16
C LEU A 503 -1.64 4.82 -27.59
N ARG A 504 -0.39 5.21 -27.84
CA ARG A 504 0.06 5.57 -29.18
C ARG A 504 0.03 4.38 -30.13
N ALA A 505 0.49 3.20 -29.69
CA ALA A 505 0.42 1.98 -30.50
C ALA A 505 -1.02 1.61 -30.90
N LEU A 506 -1.97 1.74 -29.97
CA LEU A 506 -3.40 1.54 -30.25
C LEU A 506 -3.95 2.54 -31.28
N ALA A 507 -3.50 3.79 -31.21
CA ALA A 507 -3.94 4.88 -32.09
C ALA A 507 -3.32 4.79 -33.50
N GLU A 508 -2.02 4.54 -33.62
CA GLU A 508 -1.29 4.53 -34.89
C GLU A 508 -1.41 3.19 -35.63
N HIS A 509 -1.59 2.08 -34.92
CA HIS A 509 -1.65 0.73 -35.48
C HIS A 509 -2.90 -0.04 -35.05
N PRO A 510 -4.12 0.48 -35.27
CA PRO A 510 -5.32 -0.07 -34.67
C PRO A 510 -5.66 -1.50 -35.12
N ALA A 511 -5.22 -1.92 -36.31
CA ALA A 511 -5.40 -3.29 -36.80
C ALA A 511 -4.47 -4.32 -36.12
N ARG A 512 -3.37 -3.89 -35.51
CA ARG A 512 -2.39 -4.78 -34.86
C ARG A 512 -2.76 -5.10 -33.41
N PHE A 513 -3.53 -4.24 -32.74
CA PHE A 513 -3.82 -4.33 -31.30
C PHE A 513 -5.31 -4.41 -31.04
N ALA A 514 -5.76 -5.45 -30.34
CA ALA A 514 -7.19 -5.64 -30.06
C ALA A 514 -7.70 -4.83 -28.86
N ARG A 515 -6.89 -4.68 -27.79
CA ARG A 515 -7.26 -4.03 -26.52
C ARG A 515 -6.07 -3.38 -25.82
N GLY A 516 -6.33 -2.43 -24.92
CA GLY A 516 -5.32 -1.78 -24.08
C GLY A 516 -5.54 -2.01 -22.58
N VAL A 517 -4.46 -2.14 -21.80
CA VAL A 517 -4.50 -2.05 -20.33
C VAL A 517 -3.46 -1.05 -19.88
N LEU A 518 -3.84 -0.08 -19.05
CA LEU A 518 -2.97 0.99 -18.56
C LEU A 518 -2.85 0.86 -17.05
N LEU A 519 -1.69 0.43 -16.56
CA LEU A 519 -1.41 0.21 -15.14
C LEU A 519 -0.69 1.41 -14.55
N ASN A 520 -1.32 2.12 -13.62
CA ASN A 520 -0.73 3.28 -12.94
C ASN A 520 -0.13 4.28 -13.95
N GLY A 521 -0.83 4.49 -15.06
CA GLY A 521 -0.26 5.09 -16.27
C GLY A 521 0.07 6.57 -16.12
N THR A 522 1.23 6.97 -16.64
CA THR A 522 1.69 8.35 -16.74
C THR A 522 1.67 8.78 -18.20
N VAL A 523 0.86 9.79 -18.52
CA VAL A 523 0.60 10.23 -19.90
C VAL A 523 0.66 11.76 -20.03
N SER A 524 0.80 12.26 -21.26
CA SER A 524 0.80 13.72 -21.51
C SER A 524 -0.62 14.30 -21.44
N LEU A 525 -1.01 14.87 -20.28
CA LEU A 525 -2.29 15.55 -20.09
C LEU A 525 -2.12 17.08 -19.99
N PRO A 526 -3.11 17.89 -20.43
CA PRO A 526 -3.05 19.36 -20.37
C PRO A 526 -3.03 19.86 -18.92
N ALA A 527 -2.25 20.90 -18.64
CA ALA A 527 -2.04 21.44 -17.29
C ALA A 527 -3.26 22.18 -16.72
N ASP A 528 -4.13 22.69 -17.58
CA ASP A 528 -5.31 23.51 -17.27
C ASP A 528 -6.59 22.69 -17.04
N ALA A 529 -6.59 21.39 -17.40
CA ALA A 529 -7.72 20.47 -17.27
C ALA A 529 -7.34 19.10 -16.65
N GLY A 530 -6.18 19.00 -15.99
CA GLY A 530 -5.61 17.74 -15.49
C GLY A 530 -6.06 17.35 -14.06
N PRO A 531 -6.05 16.04 -13.72
CA PRO A 531 -6.16 15.56 -12.35
C PRO A 531 -4.98 16.07 -11.49
N PRO A 532 -5.07 16.03 -10.15
CA PRO A 532 -3.97 16.42 -9.28
C PRO A 532 -2.70 15.62 -9.62
N MET A 533 -1.53 16.25 -9.51
CA MET A 533 -0.23 15.59 -9.65
C MET A 533 0.36 15.27 -8.27
N THR A 534 1.06 14.15 -8.18
CA THR A 534 1.83 13.79 -6.97
C THR A 534 2.98 14.78 -6.76
N SER A 535 3.52 14.83 -5.54
CA SER A 535 4.73 15.61 -5.26
C SER A 535 5.91 15.14 -6.11
N PHE A 536 5.98 13.82 -6.39
CA PHE A 536 7.00 13.24 -7.26
C PHE A 536 6.91 13.78 -8.69
N GLU A 537 5.73 13.73 -9.31
CA GLU A 537 5.53 14.20 -10.69
C GLU A 537 5.81 15.71 -10.83
N LYS A 538 5.37 16.52 -9.85
CA LYS A 538 5.67 17.97 -9.80
C LYS A 538 7.18 18.23 -9.76
N ASN A 539 7.91 17.44 -8.96
CA ASN A 539 9.37 17.57 -8.86
C ASN A 539 10.07 17.18 -10.17
N LEU A 540 9.63 16.10 -10.83
CA LEU A 540 10.18 15.71 -12.14
C LEU A 540 9.95 16.78 -13.21
N ARG A 541 8.73 17.32 -13.32
CA ARG A 541 8.39 18.37 -14.29
C ARG A 541 9.19 19.67 -14.09
N ARG A 542 9.65 19.97 -12.87
CA ARG A 542 10.53 21.11 -12.57
C ARG A 542 12.00 20.81 -12.86
N LEU A 543 12.48 19.62 -12.47
CA LEU A 543 13.90 19.27 -12.48
C LEU A 543 14.38 18.80 -13.85
N PHE A 544 13.63 17.92 -14.52
CA PHE A 544 14.10 17.23 -15.72
C PHE A 544 14.35 18.15 -16.92
N PRO A 545 13.57 19.23 -17.16
CA PRO A 545 13.92 20.21 -18.18
C PRO A 545 15.28 20.88 -17.95
N GLN A 546 15.68 21.09 -16.69
CA GLN A 546 16.97 21.69 -16.35
C GLN A 546 18.13 20.71 -16.59
N ILE A 547 17.93 19.43 -16.25
CA ILE A 547 18.89 18.36 -16.52
C ILE A 547 19.06 18.16 -18.03
N ALA A 548 17.96 18.12 -18.77
CA ALA A 548 17.96 17.97 -20.23
C ALA A 548 18.62 19.18 -20.94
N ALA A 549 18.50 20.39 -20.38
CA ALA A 549 19.14 21.57 -20.96
C ALA A 549 20.67 21.63 -20.74
N ASN A 550 21.20 20.94 -19.73
CA ASN A 550 22.62 21.03 -19.37
C ASN A 550 23.15 19.74 -18.71
N PRO A 551 23.99 18.94 -19.39
CA PRO A 551 24.57 17.71 -18.85
C PRO A 551 25.33 17.88 -17.53
N SER A 552 25.93 19.06 -17.28
CA SER A 552 26.65 19.33 -16.02
C SER A 552 25.72 19.39 -14.80
N VAL A 553 24.42 19.63 -15.01
CA VAL A 553 23.39 19.53 -13.96
C VAL A 553 23.15 18.07 -13.59
N ALA A 554 23.16 17.15 -14.57
CA ALA A 554 23.07 15.71 -14.31
C ALA A 554 24.23 15.22 -13.41
N GLU A 555 25.46 15.69 -13.66
CA GLU A 555 26.63 15.36 -12.83
C GLU A 555 26.47 15.81 -11.37
N ARG A 556 25.96 17.02 -11.17
CA ARG A 556 25.70 17.58 -9.83
C ARG A 556 24.68 16.75 -9.06
N TYR A 557 23.56 16.40 -9.70
CA TYR A 557 22.50 15.62 -9.07
C TYR A 557 22.89 14.16 -8.84
N CYS A 558 23.63 13.52 -9.75
CA CYS A 558 24.18 12.18 -9.48
C CYS A 558 25.14 12.19 -8.28
N LYS A 559 25.98 13.22 -8.12
CA LYS A 559 26.84 13.39 -6.94
C LYS A 559 26.06 13.64 -5.65
N LEU A 560 24.91 14.32 -5.72
CA LEU A 560 24.02 14.53 -4.57
C LEU A 560 23.29 13.25 -4.14
N ILE A 561 22.97 12.35 -5.09
CA ILE A 561 22.27 11.09 -4.82
C ILE A 561 23.24 10.00 -4.33
N PHE A 562 24.47 9.93 -4.87
CA PHE A 562 25.40 8.82 -4.65
C PHE A 562 26.80 9.22 -4.15
N GLY A 563 27.10 10.51 -3.98
CA GLY A 563 28.43 11.00 -3.63
C GLY A 563 28.60 11.41 -2.16
N ASN A 564 29.85 11.39 -1.71
CA ASN A 564 30.27 11.81 -0.38
C ASN A 564 30.14 13.34 -0.25
N ALA A 565 29.43 13.83 0.77
CA ALA A 565 29.10 15.26 0.99
C ALA A 565 30.31 16.17 1.34
N SER A 566 31.53 15.74 1.02
CA SER A 566 32.78 16.30 1.54
C SER A 566 33.64 17.01 0.49
N ALA A 567 33.20 17.14 -0.78
CA ALA A 567 33.99 17.80 -1.82
C ALA A 567 33.18 18.83 -2.63
N GLY A 568 33.21 20.09 -2.16
CA GLY A 568 32.93 21.28 -2.97
C GLY A 568 31.49 21.81 -2.93
N GLY A 569 31.24 22.80 -2.06
CA GLY A 569 30.03 23.62 -2.01
C GLY A 569 28.85 22.97 -1.28
N ALA A 570 28.47 23.51 -0.12
CA ALA A 570 27.29 23.06 0.61
C ALA A 570 26.02 23.17 -0.29
N PRO A 571 25.27 22.09 -0.53
CA PRO A 571 24.03 22.16 -1.32
C PRO A 571 22.95 22.99 -0.61
N GLN A 572 22.11 23.67 -1.38
CA GLN A 572 20.94 24.38 -0.83
C GLN A 572 19.93 23.36 -0.26
N SER A 573 19.19 23.75 0.79
CA SER A 573 18.27 22.85 1.51
C SER A 573 17.13 22.26 0.65
N GLU A 574 16.81 22.91 -0.47
CA GLU A 574 15.75 22.53 -1.40
C GLU A 574 16.17 21.35 -2.30
N ASP A 575 17.43 21.33 -2.78
CA ASP A 575 17.97 20.25 -3.61
C ASP A 575 18.00 18.90 -2.87
N ARG A 576 18.32 18.93 -1.56
CA ARG A 576 18.27 17.74 -0.70
C ARG A 576 16.85 17.20 -0.53
N LYS A 577 15.84 18.07 -0.43
CA LYS A 577 14.43 17.66 -0.30
C LYS A 577 13.92 17.02 -1.60
N ILE A 578 14.31 17.57 -2.75
CA ILE A 578 13.93 17.03 -4.06
C ILE A 578 14.56 15.64 -4.25
N VAL A 579 15.87 15.49 -3.99
CA VAL A 579 16.56 14.20 -4.06
C VAL A 579 15.96 13.19 -3.08
N ALA A 580 15.72 13.59 -1.83
CA ALA A 580 15.07 12.73 -0.84
C ALA A 580 13.69 12.27 -1.33
N SER A 581 12.88 13.17 -1.92
CA SER A 581 11.55 12.82 -2.42
C SER A 581 11.57 11.82 -3.58
N VAL A 582 12.59 11.86 -4.44
CA VAL A 582 12.78 10.88 -5.53
C VAL A 582 13.16 9.51 -4.97
N LEU A 583 13.97 9.47 -3.91
CA LEU A 583 14.41 8.24 -3.27
C LEU A 583 13.35 7.61 -2.34
N THR A 584 12.50 8.42 -1.70
CA THR A 584 11.49 7.96 -0.73
C THR A 584 10.11 7.64 -1.33
N SER A 585 9.84 8.06 -2.57
CA SER A 585 8.58 7.78 -3.29
C SER A 585 8.57 6.42 -4.00
N THR A 586 9.65 5.67 -3.89
CA THR A 586 9.85 4.39 -4.58
C THR A 586 9.79 3.23 -3.59
N ASP A 587 9.18 2.11 -3.98
CA ASP A 587 9.21 0.90 -3.15
C ASP A 587 10.67 0.50 -2.90
N PRO A 588 11.09 0.38 -1.63
CA PRO A 588 12.47 0.08 -1.32
C PRO A 588 12.99 -1.22 -1.96
N HIS A 589 12.18 -2.28 -2.07
CA HIS A 589 12.54 -3.58 -2.68
C HIS A 589 12.85 -3.47 -4.18
N LEU A 590 12.43 -2.38 -4.81
CA LEU A 590 12.58 -2.11 -6.23
C LEU A 590 13.58 -0.98 -6.50
N LEU A 591 14.25 -0.48 -5.46
CA LEU A 591 15.18 0.65 -5.54
C LEU A 591 16.35 0.38 -6.49
N TYR A 592 16.87 -0.86 -6.58
CA TYR A 592 17.96 -1.16 -7.51
C TYR A 592 17.52 -0.89 -8.95
N MET A 593 16.31 -1.28 -9.33
CA MET A 593 15.83 -1.19 -10.71
C MET A 593 15.36 0.22 -11.03
N THR A 594 14.65 0.86 -10.10
CA THR A 594 14.22 2.27 -10.22
C THR A 594 15.38 3.26 -10.14
N SER A 595 16.50 2.91 -9.51
CA SER A 595 17.70 3.76 -9.47
C SER A 595 18.46 3.77 -10.79
N VAL A 596 18.25 2.78 -11.69
CA VAL A 596 18.98 2.63 -12.96
C VAL A 596 19.10 3.94 -13.74
N PRO A 597 18.04 4.73 -13.95
CA PRO A 597 18.14 5.97 -14.70
C PRO A 597 18.98 7.03 -14.00
N PHE A 598 19.16 6.95 -12.68
CA PHE A 598 19.87 7.95 -11.87
C PHE A 598 21.35 7.61 -11.62
N ARG A 599 21.80 6.39 -11.96
CA ARG A 599 23.13 5.87 -11.57
C ARG A 599 24.31 6.62 -12.16
N THR A 600 24.17 7.13 -13.38
CA THR A 600 25.25 7.87 -14.06
C THR A 600 24.73 9.18 -14.62
N PRO A 601 25.57 10.22 -14.72
CA PRO A 601 25.18 11.50 -15.32
C PRO A 601 24.62 11.31 -16.74
N ALA A 602 25.22 10.41 -17.52
CA ALA A 602 24.76 10.06 -18.86
C ALA A 602 23.37 9.41 -18.86
N SER A 603 23.10 8.50 -17.91
CA SER A 603 21.78 7.87 -17.77
C SER A 603 20.72 8.88 -17.34
N LEU A 604 21.04 9.72 -16.36
CA LEU A 604 20.13 10.73 -15.84
C LEU A 604 19.79 11.77 -16.92
N PHE A 605 20.80 12.17 -17.71
CA PHE A 605 20.62 13.06 -18.85
C PHE A 605 19.64 12.49 -19.88
N ARG A 606 19.82 11.23 -20.28
CA ARG A 606 18.94 10.55 -21.25
C ARG A 606 17.53 10.40 -20.72
N TYR A 607 17.40 9.93 -19.48
CA TYR A 607 16.11 9.74 -18.84
C TYR A 607 15.33 11.06 -18.72
N ALA A 608 16.03 12.13 -18.33
CA ALA A 608 15.43 13.46 -18.25
C ALA A 608 14.91 13.93 -19.62
N HIS A 609 15.64 13.67 -20.70
CA HIS A 609 15.17 13.95 -22.06
C HIS A 609 13.94 13.12 -22.45
N MET A 610 13.96 11.81 -22.22
CA MET A 610 12.84 10.91 -22.56
C MET A 610 11.55 11.30 -21.81
N VAL A 611 11.65 11.55 -20.51
CA VAL A 611 10.49 11.97 -19.69
C VAL A 611 10.04 13.40 -20.04
N SER A 612 10.98 14.31 -20.35
CA SER A 612 10.62 15.65 -20.84
C SER A 612 9.99 15.63 -22.23
N ALA A 613 10.32 14.64 -23.07
CA ALA A 613 9.66 14.41 -24.34
C ALA A 613 8.24 13.90 -24.13
N LEU A 614 8.03 12.93 -23.23
CA LEU A 614 6.70 12.44 -22.83
C LEU A 614 5.79 13.59 -22.41
N PHE A 615 6.24 14.51 -21.56
CA PHE A 615 5.42 15.64 -21.11
C PHE A 615 5.15 16.71 -22.17
N ARG A 616 5.86 16.68 -23.31
CA ARG A 616 5.68 17.59 -24.45
C ARG A 616 4.91 16.95 -25.60
N GLU A 617 4.57 15.67 -25.50
CA GLU A 617 3.72 15.01 -26.49
C GLU A 617 2.32 15.62 -26.52
N ARG A 618 1.57 15.30 -27.60
CA ARG A 618 0.22 15.81 -27.86
C ARG A 618 -0.63 15.91 -26.60
N GLU A 619 -1.35 17.02 -26.51
CA GLU A 619 -2.21 17.37 -25.37
C GLU A 619 -3.35 16.37 -25.11
N ASP A 620 -3.73 15.57 -26.11
CA ASP A 620 -4.75 14.53 -25.95
C ASP A 620 -4.18 13.16 -25.54
N ALA A 621 -2.87 13.03 -25.31
CA ALA A 621 -2.22 11.77 -24.94
C ALA A 621 -2.62 10.58 -25.85
N TRP A 622 -2.96 10.85 -27.12
CA TRP A 622 -3.48 9.87 -28.09
C TRP A 622 -4.86 9.27 -27.78
N THR A 623 -5.49 9.66 -26.66
CA THR A 623 -6.74 9.07 -26.14
C THR A 623 -7.92 9.18 -27.11
N THR A 624 -8.06 10.32 -27.81
CA THR A 624 -9.18 10.56 -28.74
C THR A 624 -9.19 9.62 -29.96
N SER A 625 -8.01 9.11 -30.31
CA SER A 625 -7.77 8.29 -31.50
C SER A 625 -7.91 6.79 -31.22
N VAL A 626 -7.86 6.37 -29.95
CA VAL A 626 -8.04 4.98 -29.54
C VAL A 626 -9.52 4.60 -29.59
N LYS A 627 -9.85 3.54 -30.34
CA LYS A 627 -11.22 3.01 -30.50
C LYS A 627 -11.42 1.64 -29.88
N GLN A 628 -10.33 1.00 -29.49
CA GLN A 628 -10.31 -0.30 -28.85
C GLN A 628 -10.75 -0.19 -27.39
N PRO A 629 -11.27 -1.27 -26.79
CA PRO A 629 -11.51 -1.32 -25.35
C PRO A 629 -10.21 -1.13 -24.57
N VAL A 630 -10.26 -0.27 -23.55
CA VAL A 630 -9.13 0.01 -22.66
C VAL A 630 -9.53 -0.21 -21.21
N LEU A 631 -8.69 -0.91 -20.44
CA LEU A 631 -8.80 -0.98 -18.99
C LEU A 631 -7.78 -0.03 -18.36
N VAL A 632 -8.23 0.91 -17.54
CA VAL A 632 -7.39 1.86 -16.81
C VAL A 632 -7.36 1.45 -15.34
N TYR A 633 -6.19 1.07 -14.85
CA TYR A 633 -5.96 0.66 -13.47
C TYR A 633 -5.12 1.71 -12.74
N GLY A 634 -5.46 1.98 -11.47
CA GLY A 634 -4.61 2.78 -10.60
C GLY A 634 -4.67 2.36 -9.14
N GLY A 635 -3.57 2.63 -8.42
CA GLY A 635 -3.44 2.40 -6.99
C GLY A 635 -3.82 3.64 -6.19
N GLY A 636 -4.61 3.48 -5.12
CA GLY A 636 -4.99 4.56 -4.23
C GLY A 636 -3.85 5.03 -3.30
N ALA A 637 -2.83 4.19 -3.10
CA ALA A 637 -1.62 4.51 -2.36
C ALA A 637 -0.43 4.85 -3.29
N ASP A 638 -0.69 5.11 -4.57
CA ASP A 638 0.33 5.45 -5.55
C ASP A 638 0.91 6.86 -5.29
N LEU A 639 2.19 6.91 -4.93
CA LEU A 639 2.92 8.14 -4.64
C LEU A 639 3.60 8.74 -5.89
N ILE A 640 3.56 8.05 -7.02
CA ILE A 640 4.21 8.42 -8.29
C ILE A 640 3.17 8.96 -9.25
N SER A 641 2.10 8.20 -9.52
CA SER A 641 0.99 8.61 -10.39
C SER A 641 -0.28 8.81 -9.57
N HIS A 642 -0.93 9.95 -9.73
CA HIS A 642 -2.06 10.29 -8.86
C HIS A 642 -3.28 9.40 -9.16
N PRO A 643 -4.00 8.87 -8.15
CA PRO A 643 -5.16 7.99 -8.36
C PRO A 643 -6.24 8.57 -9.30
N ASP A 644 -6.50 9.88 -9.21
CA ASP A 644 -7.47 10.57 -10.07
C ASP A 644 -7.09 10.57 -11.56
N GLN A 645 -5.85 10.23 -11.92
CA GLN A 645 -5.46 10.01 -13.32
C GLN A 645 -6.27 8.89 -13.97
N VAL A 646 -6.74 7.90 -13.20
CA VAL A 646 -7.59 6.82 -13.71
C VAL A 646 -8.87 7.37 -14.31
N ALA A 647 -9.60 8.19 -13.55
CA ALA A 647 -10.87 8.77 -14.00
C ALA A 647 -10.65 9.78 -15.14
N ALA A 648 -9.59 10.59 -15.04
CA ALA A 648 -9.25 11.56 -16.07
C ALA A 648 -8.91 10.88 -17.40
N LEU A 649 -8.13 9.80 -17.39
CA LEU A 649 -7.75 9.07 -18.58
C LEU A 649 -8.94 8.32 -19.19
N ALA A 650 -9.71 7.61 -18.37
CA ALA A 650 -10.89 6.89 -18.81
C ALA A 650 -11.94 7.81 -19.44
N SER A 651 -12.13 9.02 -18.91
CA SER A 651 -13.11 9.99 -19.47
C SER A 651 -12.78 10.47 -20.88
N ARG A 652 -11.54 10.27 -21.35
CA ARG A 652 -11.07 10.70 -22.69
C ARG A 652 -11.01 9.54 -23.70
N LEU A 653 -11.27 8.32 -23.25
CA LEU A 653 -11.25 7.11 -24.06
C LEU A 653 -12.68 6.70 -24.42
N VAL A 654 -12.86 6.15 -25.63
CA VAL A 654 -14.20 5.84 -26.16
C VAL A 654 -14.85 4.64 -25.45
N ASP A 655 -14.06 3.63 -25.10
CA ASP A 655 -14.51 2.41 -24.41
C ASP A 655 -13.51 2.09 -23.29
N ALA A 656 -13.68 2.75 -22.15
CA ALA A 656 -12.80 2.60 -21.00
C ALA A 656 -13.50 1.97 -19.80
N ARG A 657 -12.84 0.97 -19.20
CA ARG A 657 -13.16 0.44 -17.88
C ARG A 657 -12.15 0.95 -16.87
N THR A 658 -12.57 1.22 -15.65
CA THR A 658 -11.66 1.69 -14.59
C THR A 658 -11.62 0.71 -13.44
N VAL A 659 -10.42 0.46 -12.91
CA VAL A 659 -10.22 -0.27 -11.66
C VAL A 659 -9.33 0.58 -10.77
N LEU A 660 -9.84 0.96 -9.60
CA LEU A 660 -9.06 1.65 -8.58
C LEU A 660 -8.91 0.72 -7.38
N ASN A 661 -7.68 0.33 -7.06
CA ASN A 661 -7.38 -0.46 -5.87
C ASN A 661 -6.82 0.46 -4.76
N PRO A 662 -7.57 0.74 -3.68
CA PRO A 662 -7.15 1.71 -2.66
C PRO A 662 -5.82 1.37 -1.97
N THR A 663 -5.47 0.08 -1.90
CA THR A 663 -4.27 -0.39 -1.21
C THR A 663 -3.07 -0.62 -2.13
N ALA A 664 -3.28 -0.59 -3.45
CA ALA A 664 -2.21 -0.73 -4.40
C ALA A 664 -1.36 0.56 -4.47
N ASP A 665 -0.06 0.38 -4.62
CA ASP A 665 0.90 1.44 -4.93
C ASP A 665 1.28 1.41 -6.42
N HIS A 666 2.28 2.19 -6.81
CA HIS A 666 2.76 2.28 -8.18
C HIS A 666 3.31 0.97 -8.76
N PHE A 667 3.82 0.11 -7.88
CA PHE A 667 4.59 -1.08 -8.19
C PHE A 667 3.79 -2.37 -7.98
N SER A 668 2.51 -2.29 -7.64
CA SER A 668 1.70 -3.47 -7.35
C SER A 668 1.71 -4.51 -8.47
N HIS A 669 1.90 -4.13 -9.73
CA HIS A 669 2.06 -5.08 -10.85
C HIS A 669 3.20 -6.10 -10.64
N PHE A 670 4.21 -5.76 -9.84
CA PHE A 670 5.35 -6.62 -9.50
C PHE A 670 4.93 -7.75 -8.54
N TYR A 671 4.17 -7.44 -7.49
CA TYR A 671 3.92 -8.37 -6.38
C TYR A 671 2.45 -8.81 -6.19
N ASP A 672 1.47 -8.07 -6.72
CA ASP A 672 0.05 -8.39 -6.59
C ASP A 672 -0.38 -9.40 -7.68
N GLU A 673 -0.72 -10.60 -7.23
CA GLU A 673 -1.21 -11.68 -8.09
C GLU A 673 -2.54 -11.31 -8.79
N GLY A 674 -3.36 -10.45 -8.17
CA GLY A 674 -4.66 -10.05 -8.70
C GLY A 674 -4.57 -9.24 -10.01
N ILE A 675 -3.44 -8.55 -10.24
CA ILE A 675 -3.25 -7.76 -11.47
C ILE A 675 -3.11 -8.67 -12.70
N ALA A 676 -2.42 -9.80 -12.57
CA ALA A 676 -2.31 -10.76 -13.67
C ALA A 676 -3.70 -11.31 -14.03
N THR A 677 -4.48 -11.76 -13.04
CA THR A 677 -5.85 -12.24 -13.25
C THR A 677 -6.73 -11.19 -13.91
N MET A 678 -6.67 -9.94 -13.48
CA MET A 678 -7.44 -8.84 -14.06
C MET A 678 -7.08 -8.58 -15.53
N ILE A 679 -5.80 -8.61 -15.87
CA ILE A 679 -5.34 -8.50 -17.26
C ILE A 679 -5.85 -9.68 -18.09
N GLU A 680 -5.77 -10.90 -17.58
CA GLU A 680 -6.26 -12.10 -18.27
C GLU A 680 -7.77 -12.05 -18.52
N ASP A 681 -8.54 -11.69 -17.50
CA ASP A 681 -10.00 -11.59 -17.57
C ASP A 681 -10.43 -10.55 -18.62
N PHE A 682 -9.76 -9.40 -18.64
CA PHE A 682 -10.03 -8.35 -19.63
C PHE A 682 -9.59 -8.74 -21.04
N ALA A 683 -8.46 -9.45 -21.17
CA ALA A 683 -7.96 -9.92 -22.44
C ALA A 683 -8.80 -11.09 -23.01
N GLN A 684 -9.53 -11.84 -22.18
CA GLN A 684 -10.36 -12.98 -22.61
C GLN A 684 -11.84 -12.64 -22.81
N ASN A 685 -12.44 -11.79 -21.97
CA ASN A 685 -13.89 -11.58 -21.93
C ASN A 685 -14.31 -10.17 -22.39
N ALA A 686 -15.06 -10.11 -23.49
CA ALA A 686 -15.95 -8.98 -23.79
C ALA A 686 -17.36 -9.48 -24.10
N PRO A 687 -18.39 -9.20 -23.28
CA PRO A 687 -19.76 -9.22 -23.76
C PRO A 687 -20.08 -7.91 -24.52
N PRO A 688 -21.09 -7.91 -25.41
CA PRO A 688 -21.51 -6.72 -26.16
C PRO A 688 -22.23 -5.69 -25.29
N LEU A 689 -22.29 -4.44 -25.80
CA LEU A 689 -23.06 -3.27 -25.38
C LEU A 689 -23.94 -3.43 -24.12
N ALA A 690 -23.58 -2.65 -23.08
CA ALA A 690 -24.39 -2.18 -21.95
C ALA A 690 -25.39 -3.19 -21.33
N ALA A 691 -25.00 -3.78 -20.19
CA ALA A 691 -25.97 -4.15 -19.17
C ALA A 691 -26.31 -2.92 -18.30
N PRO A 692 -27.51 -2.84 -17.69
CA PRO A 692 -27.91 -1.71 -16.87
C PRO A 692 -26.94 -1.50 -15.69
N PRO A 693 -26.84 -0.28 -15.14
CA PRO A 693 -26.02 -0.06 -13.96
C PRO A 693 -26.50 -0.98 -12.82
N GLU A 694 -25.55 -1.52 -12.05
CA GLU A 694 -25.83 -2.21 -10.79
C GLU A 694 -26.75 -1.33 -9.91
N PRO A 695 -27.64 -1.94 -9.11
CA PRO A 695 -28.53 -1.19 -8.24
C PRO A 695 -27.72 -0.24 -7.34
N ALA A 696 -28.11 1.05 -7.34
CA ALA A 696 -27.39 2.14 -6.68
C ALA A 696 -27.07 1.86 -5.19
N THR A 697 -27.85 0.99 -4.55
CA THR A 697 -27.67 0.52 -3.18
C THR A 697 -26.40 -0.30 -2.95
N GLU A 698 -25.93 -1.12 -3.91
CA GLU A 698 -24.71 -1.95 -3.74
C GLU A 698 -23.40 -1.16 -3.96
N GLY A 699 -23.42 -0.17 -4.85
CA GLY A 699 -22.29 0.78 -5.01
C GLY A 699 -22.16 1.74 -3.84
N PHE A 700 -23.31 2.17 -3.28
CA PHE A 700 -23.39 2.99 -2.08
C PHE A 700 -22.83 2.27 -0.85
N ALA A 701 -23.28 1.03 -0.60
CA ALA A 701 -22.81 0.21 0.52
C ALA A 701 -21.29 -0.03 0.50
N ARG A 702 -20.72 -0.42 -0.64
CA ARG A 702 -19.27 -0.62 -0.79
C ARG A 702 -18.45 0.65 -0.55
N THR A 703 -18.97 1.80 -1.00
CA THR A 703 -18.31 3.09 -0.75
C THR A 703 -18.36 3.45 0.74
N LEU A 704 -19.48 3.16 1.41
CA LEU A 704 -19.62 3.36 2.85
C LEU A 704 -18.69 2.46 3.65
N GLU A 705 -18.59 1.17 3.32
CA GLU A 705 -17.63 0.25 3.95
C GLU A 705 -16.18 0.77 3.85
N ARG A 706 -15.81 1.34 2.70
CA ARG A 706 -14.51 1.99 2.52
C ARG A 706 -14.34 3.21 3.43
N LEU A 707 -15.34 4.09 3.51
CA LEU A 707 -15.28 5.28 4.36
C LEU A 707 -15.23 4.92 5.85
N ILE A 708 -16.00 3.91 6.28
CA ILE A 708 -15.96 3.33 7.62
C ILE A 708 -14.56 2.77 7.93
N HIS A 709 -13.95 2.07 6.98
CA HIS A 709 -12.58 1.56 7.16
C HIS A 709 -11.55 2.68 7.33
N LEU A 710 -11.68 3.77 6.58
CA LEU A 710 -10.81 4.94 6.69
C LEU A 710 -10.98 5.65 8.04
N SER A 711 -12.21 5.88 8.49
CA SER A 711 -12.49 6.45 9.82
C SER A 711 -11.97 5.54 10.95
N ASN A 712 -12.04 4.21 10.82
CA ASN A 712 -11.49 3.27 11.80
C ASN A 712 -9.95 3.19 11.79
N ALA A 713 -9.30 3.61 10.71
CA ALA A 713 -7.85 3.58 10.58
C ALA A 713 -7.16 4.84 11.15
N ASP A 714 -7.92 5.89 11.47
CA ASP A 714 -7.41 7.13 12.07
C ASP A 714 -7.14 6.94 13.58
N PRO A 715 -5.88 6.98 14.04
CA PRO A 715 -5.56 6.81 15.45
C PRO A 715 -5.62 8.12 16.25
N SER A 716 -5.91 9.26 15.60
CA SER A 716 -5.85 10.58 16.22
C SER A 716 -7.03 10.80 17.18
N ASN A 717 -6.76 11.44 18.31
CA ASN A 717 -7.80 11.84 19.26
C ASN A 717 -7.55 13.30 19.67
N PRO A 718 -8.25 14.27 19.05
CA PRO A 718 -8.07 15.68 19.33
C PRO A 718 -8.25 16.07 20.81
N PHE A 719 -9.07 15.34 21.58
CA PHE A 719 -9.24 15.63 23.01
C PHE A 719 -7.97 15.42 23.82
N ARG A 720 -7.10 14.50 23.39
CA ARG A 720 -5.82 14.17 24.05
C ARG A 720 -4.64 14.82 23.35
N ASP A 721 -4.65 14.83 22.02
CA ASP A 721 -3.45 15.06 21.21
C ASP A 721 -3.25 16.55 20.87
N LEU A 722 -4.30 17.38 20.92
CA LEU A 722 -4.18 18.84 20.73
C LEU A 722 -3.59 19.54 21.97
N VAL A 723 -2.41 20.11 21.80
CA VAL A 723 -1.72 20.91 22.83
C VAL A 723 -2.07 22.39 22.69
N TRP A 724 -2.83 22.93 23.65
CA TRP A 724 -3.34 24.31 23.62
C TRP A 724 -2.29 25.34 24.07
N GLU A 725 -2.07 26.36 23.26
CA GLU A 725 -1.21 27.50 23.64
C GLU A 725 -1.93 28.44 24.62
N LYS A 726 -1.17 29.03 25.57
CA LYS A 726 -1.73 30.00 26.55
C LYS A 726 -2.24 31.28 25.89
N SER A 727 -1.58 31.71 24.81
CA SER A 727 -1.92 32.91 24.04
C SER A 727 -1.31 32.81 22.65
N LEU A 728 -1.99 33.34 21.65
CA LEU A 728 -1.48 33.39 20.28
C LEU A 728 -0.79 34.73 19.97
N PRO A 729 0.21 34.76 19.07
CA PRO A 729 0.87 35.99 18.63
C PRO A 729 -0.14 37.03 18.10
N GLN A 730 -0.03 38.28 18.55
CA GLN A 730 -0.93 39.38 18.09
C GLN A 730 -0.33 40.19 16.94
N ASP A 731 0.95 39.97 16.61
CA ASP A 731 1.71 40.61 15.55
C ASP A 731 1.67 39.82 14.22
N GLN A 732 0.83 38.79 14.15
CA GLN A 732 0.65 37.92 12.98
C GLN A 732 -0.82 37.83 12.59
N TYR A 733 -1.07 37.57 11.31
CA TYR A 733 -2.42 37.31 10.80
C TYR A 733 -2.96 36.01 11.39
N TRP A 734 -4.25 35.96 11.72
CA TRP A 734 -4.93 34.74 12.20
C TRP A 734 -5.79 34.08 11.13
N MET A 735 -6.01 34.78 10.03
CA MET A 735 -6.63 34.31 8.80
C MET A 735 -5.78 34.81 7.65
N SER A 736 -5.59 33.96 6.64
CA SER A 736 -4.77 34.29 5.48
C SER A 736 -5.24 35.61 4.85
N PRO A 737 -4.34 36.56 4.57
CA PRO A 737 -4.70 37.91 4.10
C PRO A 737 -5.67 37.90 2.91
N GLU A 738 -5.50 36.97 1.99
CA GLU A 738 -6.32 36.82 0.79
C GLU A 738 -7.76 36.32 1.04
N LEU A 739 -8.00 35.72 2.21
CA LEU A 739 -9.33 35.30 2.66
C LEU A 739 -10.10 36.43 3.34
N LEU A 740 -9.41 37.51 3.73
CA LEU A 740 -10.04 38.61 4.45
C LEU A 740 -11.13 39.28 3.62
N SER A 741 -12.21 39.69 4.28
CA SER A 741 -13.37 40.29 3.58
C SER A 741 -13.04 41.59 2.84
N VAL A 742 -11.97 42.28 3.24
CA VAL A 742 -11.47 43.51 2.62
C VAL A 742 -10.46 43.28 1.49
N HIS A 743 -9.94 42.06 1.32
CA HIS A 743 -8.87 41.78 0.37
C HIS A 743 -9.28 42.10 -1.07
N GLY A 744 -8.38 42.76 -1.79
CA GLY A 744 -8.60 43.23 -3.17
C GLY A 744 -9.48 44.47 -3.28
N THR A 745 -9.97 45.03 -2.17
CA THR A 745 -10.85 46.20 -2.17
C THR A 745 -10.08 47.47 -1.76
N PRO A 746 -10.61 48.68 -2.04
CA PRO A 746 -10.03 49.93 -1.55
C PRO A 746 -9.88 49.99 -0.02
N TRP A 747 -10.67 49.21 0.73
CA TRP A 747 -10.58 49.14 2.18
C TRP A 747 -9.27 48.51 2.67
N GLU A 748 -8.71 47.51 1.97
CA GLU A 748 -7.44 46.87 2.34
C GLU A 748 -6.29 47.89 2.42
N LYS A 749 -6.26 48.87 1.49
CA LYS A 749 -5.24 49.94 1.47
C LYS A 749 -5.52 51.07 2.46
N LYS A 750 -6.76 51.19 2.94
CA LYS A 750 -7.21 52.26 3.84
C LYS A 750 -6.98 51.92 5.31
N LEU A 751 -6.97 50.63 5.65
CA LEU A 751 -6.74 50.15 7.01
C LEU A 751 -5.25 50.18 7.36
N THR A 752 -4.93 50.46 8.63
CA THR A 752 -3.55 50.33 9.13
C THR A 752 -3.17 48.85 9.28
N PRO A 753 -1.87 48.51 9.31
CA PRO A 753 -1.43 47.13 9.58
C PRO A 753 -2.03 46.54 10.86
N GLU A 754 -2.15 47.33 11.92
CA GLU A 754 -2.75 46.91 13.20
C GLU A 754 -4.24 46.59 13.06
N GLN A 755 -4.97 47.38 12.28
CA GLN A 755 -6.38 47.14 11.99
C GLN A 755 -6.58 45.87 11.15
N LEU A 756 -5.67 45.58 10.21
CA LEU A 756 -5.70 44.34 9.41
C LEU A 756 -5.41 43.10 10.26
N LEU A 757 -4.44 43.17 11.18
CA LEU A 757 -4.17 42.09 12.13
C LEU A 757 -5.39 41.83 13.02
N LEU A 758 -6.00 42.88 13.57
CA LEU A 758 -7.18 42.76 14.42
C LEU A 758 -8.41 42.24 13.66
N LEU A 759 -8.60 42.68 12.41
CA LEU A 759 -9.65 42.17 11.53
C LEU A 759 -9.44 40.68 11.26
N SER A 760 -8.22 40.24 10.95
CA SER A 760 -7.92 38.83 10.67
C SER A 760 -8.22 37.91 11.87
N LYS A 761 -7.96 38.40 13.08
CA LYS A 761 -8.35 37.72 14.33
C LYS A 761 -9.85 37.54 14.40
N TRP A 762 -10.63 38.60 14.23
CA TRP A 762 -12.09 38.51 14.40
C TRP A 762 -12.78 37.76 13.26
N GLU A 763 -12.24 37.81 12.03
CA GLU A 763 -12.72 37.01 10.91
C GLU A 763 -12.40 35.52 11.11
N CYS A 764 -11.23 35.16 11.66
CA CYS A 764 -10.91 33.80 12.08
C CYS A 764 -11.87 33.29 13.17
N ILE A 765 -12.14 34.10 14.20
CA ILE A 765 -13.11 33.75 15.26
C ILE A 765 -14.53 33.60 14.69
N ASN A 766 -14.95 34.43 13.74
CA ASN A 766 -16.25 34.29 13.08
C ASN A 766 -16.32 33.02 12.23
N PHE A 767 -15.28 32.72 11.45
CA PHE A 767 -15.21 31.50 10.66
C PHE A 767 -15.33 30.25 11.53
N PHE A 768 -14.59 30.14 12.63
CA PHE A 768 -14.74 29.02 13.56
C PHE A 768 -16.08 29.05 14.32
N SER A 769 -16.65 30.22 14.60
CA SER A 769 -18.00 30.32 15.18
C SER A 769 -19.06 29.72 14.25
N LEU A 770 -18.95 29.96 12.94
CA LEU A 770 -19.85 29.39 11.94
C LEU A 770 -19.73 27.87 11.88
N ASN A 771 -18.52 27.33 12.01
CA ASN A 771 -18.28 25.89 12.13
C ASN A 771 -18.99 25.31 13.34
N VAL A 772 -18.81 25.89 14.53
CA VAL A 772 -19.49 25.42 15.75
C VAL A 772 -21.02 25.41 15.58
N THR A 773 -21.60 26.47 15.01
CA THR A 773 -23.05 26.54 14.84
C THR A 773 -23.56 25.62 13.74
N GLY A 774 -22.83 25.49 12.63
CA GLY A 774 -23.19 24.64 11.49
C GLY A 774 -23.11 23.16 11.83
N ILE A 775 -22.02 22.73 12.47
CA ILE A 775 -21.82 21.35 12.90
C ILE A 775 -22.89 20.91 13.90
N ARG A 776 -23.28 21.78 14.83
CA ARG A 776 -24.37 21.48 15.77
C ARG A 776 -25.70 21.20 15.06
N GLU A 777 -25.98 21.91 13.97
CA GLU A 777 -27.18 21.68 13.16
C GLU A 777 -27.06 20.37 12.38
N LEU A 778 -25.90 20.09 11.78
CA LEU A 778 -25.57 18.83 11.12
C LEU A 778 -25.79 17.62 12.04
N LEU A 779 -25.17 17.63 13.23
CA LEU A 779 -25.28 16.54 14.21
C LEU A 779 -26.73 16.28 14.60
N THR A 780 -27.54 17.33 14.77
CA THR A 780 -28.97 17.20 15.10
C THR A 780 -29.72 16.44 13.99
N GLU A 781 -29.47 16.80 12.73
CA GLU A 781 -30.10 16.15 11.59
C GLU A 781 -29.62 14.70 11.43
N MET A 782 -28.32 14.43 11.54
CA MET A 782 -27.78 13.08 11.42
C MET A 782 -28.29 12.13 12.49
N ILE A 783 -28.21 12.54 13.77
CA ILE A 783 -28.63 11.70 14.91
C ILE A 783 -30.11 11.33 14.78
N SER A 784 -30.95 12.25 14.28
CA SER A 784 -32.38 11.97 14.08
C SER A 784 -32.67 10.89 13.02
N ARG A 785 -31.69 10.50 12.22
CA ARG A 785 -31.84 9.55 11.08
C ARG A 785 -31.14 8.22 11.29
N ILE A 786 -30.23 8.12 12.25
CA ILE A 786 -29.54 6.86 12.57
C ILE A 786 -30.58 5.80 12.99
N HIS A 787 -30.50 4.62 12.39
CA HIS A 787 -31.44 3.49 12.57
C HIS A 787 -32.90 3.79 12.22
N THR A 788 -33.15 4.78 11.36
CA THR A 788 -34.48 5.01 10.77
C THR A 788 -34.64 4.31 9.42
N PRO A 789 -35.88 3.98 8.99
CA PRO A 789 -36.11 3.35 7.68
C PRO A 789 -35.47 4.13 6.53
N GLY A 790 -34.73 3.43 5.66
CA GLY A 790 -34.01 4.02 4.52
C GLY A 790 -32.57 4.47 4.82
N HIS A 791 -32.11 4.33 6.07
CA HIS A 791 -30.75 4.66 6.51
C HIS A 791 -29.99 3.44 7.06
N GLU A 792 -30.48 2.22 6.87
CA GLU A 792 -29.90 1.00 7.43
C GLU A 792 -28.43 0.83 7.03
N VAL A 793 -28.11 1.13 5.77
CA VAL A 793 -26.76 1.04 5.21
C VAL A 793 -25.87 2.20 5.66
N SER A 794 -26.41 3.41 5.76
CA SER A 794 -25.64 4.61 6.16
C SER A 794 -25.42 4.72 7.66
N SER A 795 -26.24 4.06 8.48
CA SER A 795 -26.26 4.26 9.94
C SER A 795 -24.90 3.99 10.59
N GLU A 796 -24.16 2.97 10.13
CA GLU A 796 -22.82 2.67 10.65
C GLU A 796 -21.84 3.82 10.38
N TYR A 797 -21.83 4.34 9.16
CA TYR A 797 -20.97 5.48 8.82
C TYR A 797 -21.41 6.78 9.52
N LEU A 798 -22.71 7.00 9.69
CA LEU A 798 -23.23 8.17 10.40
C LEU A 798 -22.75 8.22 11.86
N HIS A 799 -22.50 7.08 12.53
CA HIS A 799 -21.89 7.07 13.85
C HIS A 799 -20.44 7.59 13.83
N HIS A 800 -19.65 7.21 12.83
CA HIS A 800 -18.28 7.74 12.65
C HIS A 800 -18.30 9.23 12.36
N LEU A 801 -19.17 9.68 11.45
CA LEU A 801 -19.26 11.09 11.11
C LEU A 801 -19.75 11.91 12.31
N VAL A 802 -20.68 11.41 13.14
CA VAL A 802 -21.06 12.06 14.40
C VAL A 802 -19.89 12.19 15.38
N LEU A 803 -19.02 11.19 15.48
CA LEU A 803 -17.84 11.23 16.33
C LEU A 803 -16.88 12.34 15.89
N GLU A 804 -16.48 12.32 14.62
CA GLU A 804 -15.53 13.26 14.02
C GLU A 804 -16.07 14.71 14.08
N GLU A 805 -17.34 14.92 13.73
CA GLU A 805 -17.99 16.23 13.80
C GLU A 805 -18.10 16.78 15.23
N ASN A 806 -18.33 15.91 16.22
CA ASN A 806 -18.34 16.35 17.61
C ASN A 806 -16.94 16.80 18.08
N GLU A 807 -15.87 16.18 17.59
CA GLU A 807 -14.49 16.63 17.82
C GLU A 807 -14.23 18.00 17.21
N HIS A 808 -14.66 18.20 15.96
CA HIS A 808 -14.58 19.48 15.23
C HIS A 808 -15.24 20.62 16.01
N MET A 809 -16.49 20.41 16.41
CA MET A 809 -17.25 21.37 17.21
C MET A 809 -16.55 21.69 18.53
N TRP A 810 -15.95 20.70 19.19
CA TRP A 810 -15.24 20.89 20.45
C TRP A 810 -14.01 21.80 20.29
N TYR A 811 -13.08 21.50 19.37
CA TYR A 811 -11.86 22.30 19.30
C TYR A 811 -12.13 23.70 18.71
N PHE A 812 -13.07 23.87 17.76
CA PHE A 812 -13.43 25.21 17.28
C PHE A 812 -14.10 26.06 18.36
N SER A 813 -15.00 25.48 19.15
CA SER A 813 -15.65 26.20 20.25
C SER A 813 -14.64 26.59 21.32
N ARG A 814 -13.72 25.69 21.67
CA ARG A 814 -12.63 25.96 22.60
C ARG A 814 -11.72 27.06 22.07
N PHE A 815 -11.34 27.05 20.79
CA PHE A 815 -10.55 28.12 20.18
C PHE A 815 -11.24 29.48 20.30
N CYS A 816 -12.52 29.56 19.90
CA CYS A 816 -13.30 30.78 19.95
C CYS A 816 -13.38 31.35 21.37
N LEU A 817 -13.66 30.50 22.36
CA LEU A 817 -13.78 30.91 23.77
C LEU A 817 -12.43 31.29 24.37
N THR A 818 -11.36 30.53 24.10
CA THR A 818 -10.03 30.78 24.66
C THR A 818 -9.39 32.04 24.09
N TYR A 819 -9.46 32.27 22.77
CA TYR A 819 -8.72 33.36 22.14
C TYR A 819 -9.58 34.54 21.69
N GLY A 820 -10.88 34.33 21.48
CA GLY A 820 -11.86 35.37 21.12
C GLY A 820 -12.81 35.76 22.24
N GLY A 821 -12.92 34.96 23.31
CA GLY A 821 -13.82 35.20 24.45
C GLY A 821 -15.32 35.02 24.15
N LYS A 822 -15.67 34.64 22.92
CA LYS A 822 -17.07 34.49 22.48
C LYS A 822 -17.17 33.63 21.22
N ILE A 823 -18.39 33.11 21.00
CA ILE A 823 -18.80 32.47 19.75
C ILE A 823 -19.88 33.37 19.14
N TYR A 824 -19.70 33.79 17.89
CA TYR A 824 -20.71 34.59 17.20
C TYR A 824 -21.99 33.77 16.99
N LYS A 825 -23.14 34.41 17.19
CA LYS A 825 -24.43 33.76 16.99
C LYS A 825 -24.77 33.74 15.50
N ASP A 826 -25.17 32.59 15.01
CA ASP A 826 -25.78 32.43 13.70
C ASP A 826 -27.29 32.14 13.82
N ARG A 827 -28.04 32.48 12.77
CA ARG A 827 -29.48 32.19 12.68
C ARG A 827 -29.69 30.89 11.91
N ARG A 828 -30.43 29.97 12.53
CA ARG A 828 -30.85 28.71 11.91
C ARG A 828 -31.64 28.99 10.63
N ILE A 829 -31.28 28.29 9.56
CA ILE A 829 -32.03 28.32 8.32
C ILE A 829 -33.12 27.25 8.41
N ARG A 830 -34.37 27.66 8.19
CA ARG A 830 -35.53 26.78 8.27
C ARG A 830 -36.14 26.62 6.89
N TYR A 831 -36.38 25.36 6.51
CA TYR A 831 -37.05 24.98 5.27
C TYR A 831 -38.55 24.77 5.49
N ASP A 832 -39.18 25.61 6.33
CA ASP A 832 -40.58 25.47 6.75
C ASP A 832 -41.57 25.54 5.56
N ASN A 833 -41.14 26.09 4.43
CA ASN A 833 -41.92 26.18 3.19
C ASN A 833 -42.01 24.85 2.38
N PHE A 834 -41.26 23.83 2.78
CA PHE A 834 -41.35 22.48 2.23
C PHE A 834 -42.00 21.58 3.27
N PRO A 835 -43.29 21.20 3.17
CA PRO A 835 -43.89 20.25 4.11
C PRO A 835 -43.34 18.81 3.96
N GLU A 836 -42.78 18.46 2.80
CA GLU A 836 -42.36 17.10 2.43
C GLU A 836 -41.06 16.69 3.14
N SER A 837 -41.06 15.53 3.79
CA SER A 837 -39.95 15.06 4.62
C SER A 837 -38.71 14.69 3.82
N ASP A 838 -38.88 14.14 2.61
CA ASP A 838 -37.81 13.76 1.69
C ASP A 838 -37.11 14.99 1.08
N ILE A 839 -37.85 16.05 0.76
CA ILE A 839 -37.27 17.34 0.34
C ILE A 839 -36.49 17.99 1.50
N LYS A 840 -37.05 17.98 2.72
CA LYS A 840 -36.34 18.48 3.91
C LYS A 840 -35.04 17.72 4.16
N GLU A 841 -35.07 16.39 3.98
CA GLU A 841 -33.90 15.54 4.11
C GLU A 841 -32.83 15.85 3.06
N PHE A 842 -33.22 15.91 1.79
CA PHE A 842 -32.31 16.31 0.71
C PHE A 842 -31.69 17.69 0.99
N LEU A 843 -32.52 18.67 1.34
CA LEU A 843 -32.04 20.02 1.65
C LEU A 843 -31.11 20.01 2.85
N ALA A 844 -31.39 19.23 3.91
CA ALA A 844 -30.50 19.13 5.06
C ALA A 844 -29.10 18.66 4.67
N PHE A 845 -28.98 17.52 3.96
CA PHE A 845 -27.69 17.01 3.52
C PHE A 845 -27.00 17.87 2.46
N ALA A 846 -27.75 18.47 1.53
CA ALA A 846 -27.18 19.36 0.51
C ALA A 846 -26.63 20.65 1.11
N THR A 847 -27.31 21.19 2.12
CA THR A 847 -26.88 22.37 2.89
C THR A 847 -25.58 22.10 3.63
N VAL A 848 -25.47 20.92 4.22
CA VAL A 848 -24.27 20.44 4.92
C VAL A 848 -23.10 20.33 3.96
N LEU A 849 -23.26 19.62 2.84
CA LEU A 849 -22.20 19.49 1.84
C LEU A 849 -21.69 20.85 1.34
N VAL A 850 -22.60 21.79 1.10
CA VAL A 850 -22.23 23.16 0.70
C VAL A 850 -21.40 23.84 1.79
N PHE A 851 -21.78 23.67 3.05
CA PHE A 851 -21.06 24.25 4.18
C PHE A 851 -19.65 23.66 4.32
N GLU A 852 -19.56 22.33 4.34
CA GLU A 852 -18.34 21.53 4.37
C GLU A 852 -17.36 21.93 3.25
N GLU A 853 -17.83 22.05 1.99
CA GLU A 853 -16.96 22.44 0.88
C GLU A 853 -16.44 23.88 0.98
N ILE A 854 -17.22 24.82 1.53
CA ILE A 854 -16.74 26.20 1.77
C ILE A 854 -15.67 26.19 2.85
N VAL A 855 -15.93 25.46 3.94
CA VAL A 855 -15.04 25.36 5.10
C VAL A 855 -13.72 24.69 4.73
N ASP A 856 -13.76 23.59 3.98
CA ASP A 856 -12.57 22.86 3.50
C ASP A 856 -11.61 23.76 2.72
N ILE A 857 -12.14 24.64 1.87
CA ILE A 857 -11.31 25.59 1.09
C ILE A 857 -10.57 26.55 2.01
N TYR A 858 -11.27 27.13 3.00
CA TYR A 858 -10.68 28.03 3.98
C TYR A 858 -9.64 27.30 4.85
N ASN A 859 -9.97 26.12 5.37
CA ASN A 859 -9.05 25.34 6.20
C ASN A 859 -7.82 24.89 5.43
N SER A 860 -7.98 24.37 4.22
CA SER A 860 -6.85 23.89 3.39
C SER A 860 -5.88 25.02 3.07
N GLN A 861 -6.38 26.24 2.87
CA GLN A 861 -5.57 27.42 2.63
C GLN A 861 -4.84 27.89 3.89
N MET A 862 -5.58 28.08 5.00
CA MET A 862 -5.01 28.50 6.27
C MET A 862 -4.01 27.49 6.86
N ALA A 863 -4.18 26.19 6.62
CA ALA A 863 -3.23 25.16 7.06
C ALA A 863 -1.84 25.31 6.39
N LYS A 864 -1.82 25.76 5.13
CA LYS A 864 -0.62 25.89 4.30
C LYS A 864 0.08 27.25 4.45
N ASP A 865 -0.62 28.25 4.96
CA ASP A 865 -0.10 29.61 5.11
C ASP A 865 0.90 29.69 6.27
N ALA A 866 2.18 29.79 5.92
CA ALA A 866 3.28 29.88 6.88
C ALA A 866 3.32 31.22 7.64
N GLY A 867 2.55 32.23 7.21
CA GLY A 867 2.41 33.52 7.87
C GLY A 867 1.44 33.52 9.06
N LEU A 868 0.69 32.43 9.28
CA LEU A 868 -0.22 32.28 10.41
C LEU A 868 0.46 31.59 11.61
N PRO A 869 -0.04 31.82 12.83
CA PRO A 869 0.43 31.12 14.02
C PRO A 869 0.41 29.59 13.83
N PRO A 870 1.45 28.85 14.26
CA PRO A 870 1.53 27.40 14.11
C PRO A 870 0.28 26.66 14.62
N PHE A 871 -0.27 27.08 15.76
CA PHE A 871 -1.47 26.49 16.32
C PHE A 871 -2.73 26.69 15.46
N VAL A 872 -2.87 27.86 14.82
CA VAL A 872 -3.96 28.12 13.87
C VAL A 872 -3.84 27.18 12.68
N ARG A 873 -2.63 27.01 12.13
CA ARG A 873 -2.38 26.10 11.01
C ARG A 873 -2.69 24.66 11.36
N GLU A 874 -2.32 24.22 12.56
CA GLU A 874 -2.56 22.86 13.02
C GLU A 874 -4.04 22.52 13.17
N ILE A 875 -4.84 23.42 13.76
CA ILE A 875 -6.30 23.24 13.86
C ILE A 875 -6.94 23.13 12.47
N ASN A 876 -6.54 23.99 11.53
CA ASN A 876 -7.05 23.94 10.17
C ASN A 876 -6.60 22.68 9.42
N ARG A 877 -5.37 22.19 9.68
CA ARG A 877 -4.85 20.95 9.10
C ARG A 877 -5.62 19.72 9.60
N LEU A 878 -5.93 19.67 10.90
CA LEU A 878 -6.68 18.58 11.51
C LEU A 878 -8.10 18.49 10.94
N HIS A 879 -8.81 19.62 10.83
CA HIS A 879 -10.14 19.62 10.20
C HIS A 879 -10.09 19.15 8.74
N HIS A 880 -9.15 19.67 7.95
CA HIS A 880 -9.01 19.31 6.53
C HIS A 880 -8.73 17.82 6.28
N SER A 881 -8.03 17.13 7.19
CA SER A 881 -7.76 15.69 7.04
C SER A 881 -9.02 14.83 7.13
N ASP A 882 -10.03 15.27 7.88
CA ASP A 882 -11.27 14.52 8.10
C ASP A 882 -12.34 14.86 7.07
N GLU A 883 -12.45 16.13 6.71
CA GLU A 883 -13.45 16.70 5.80
C GLU A 883 -13.48 16.04 4.39
N THR A 884 -12.34 15.51 3.94
CA THR A 884 -12.27 14.78 2.66
C THR A 884 -13.21 13.56 2.63
N ARG A 885 -13.40 12.89 3.78
CA ARG A 885 -14.30 11.74 3.91
C ARG A 885 -15.77 12.19 3.93
N HIS A 886 -16.07 13.27 4.65
CA HIS A 886 -17.41 13.84 4.79
C HIS A 886 -17.96 14.36 3.46
N ILE A 887 -17.17 15.14 2.73
CA ILE A 887 -17.52 15.62 1.38
C ILE A 887 -17.80 14.45 0.42
N SER A 888 -17.01 13.36 0.51
CA SER A 888 -17.19 12.18 -0.33
C SER A 888 -18.54 11.49 -0.06
N TYR A 889 -18.90 11.34 1.21
CA TYR A 889 -20.21 10.84 1.61
C TYR A 889 -21.34 11.79 1.21
N GLY A 890 -21.20 13.09 1.47
CA GLY A 890 -22.19 14.11 1.18
C GLY A 890 -22.57 14.13 -0.30
N ARG A 891 -21.58 14.13 -1.20
CA ARG A 891 -21.80 14.08 -2.66
C ARG A 891 -22.56 12.83 -3.09
N LEU A 892 -22.18 11.67 -2.56
CA LEU A 892 -22.80 10.38 -2.86
C LEU A 892 -24.25 10.33 -2.37
N ASN A 893 -24.50 10.77 -1.13
CA ASN A 893 -25.82 10.72 -0.52
C ASN A 893 -26.79 11.71 -1.18
N ILE A 894 -26.37 12.94 -1.48
CA ILE A 894 -27.29 13.90 -2.11
C ILE A 894 -27.62 13.55 -3.55
N GLU A 895 -26.70 12.90 -4.28
CA GLU A 895 -26.98 12.39 -5.62
C GLU A 895 -28.10 11.35 -5.57
N ARG A 896 -28.00 10.38 -4.65
CA ARG A 896 -29.02 9.36 -4.42
C ARG A 896 -30.37 10.00 -4.05
N LEU A 897 -30.37 10.88 -3.05
CA LEU A 897 -31.59 11.55 -2.58
C LEU A 897 -32.25 12.38 -3.70
N HIS A 898 -31.45 13.08 -4.51
CA HIS A 898 -31.98 13.87 -5.62
C HIS A 898 -32.58 12.99 -6.74
N GLN A 899 -31.96 11.86 -7.06
CA GLN A 899 -32.52 10.90 -8.01
C GLN A 899 -33.92 10.43 -7.55
N ASP A 900 -34.08 10.17 -6.25
CA ASP A 900 -35.38 9.79 -5.70
C ASP A 900 -36.40 10.94 -5.72
N LEU A 901 -35.96 12.20 -5.56
CA LEU A 901 -36.85 13.36 -5.72
C LEU A 901 -37.31 13.54 -7.16
N ARG A 902 -36.42 13.28 -8.15
CA ARG A 902 -36.75 13.40 -9.58
C ARG A 902 -37.80 12.42 -10.05
N THR A 903 -37.87 11.24 -9.44
CA THR A 903 -38.90 10.24 -9.77
C THR A 903 -40.25 10.59 -9.16
N ARG A 904 -40.26 11.33 -8.04
CA ARG A 904 -41.47 11.65 -7.26
C ARG A 904 -42.08 13.01 -7.58
N TYR A 905 -41.27 14.00 -7.96
CA TYR A 905 -41.70 15.38 -8.11
C TYR A 905 -41.46 15.93 -9.52
N GLY A 906 -42.34 16.83 -9.96
CA GLY A 906 -42.21 17.51 -11.24
C GLY A 906 -41.13 18.60 -11.25
N VAL A 907 -40.71 19.00 -12.45
CA VAL A 907 -39.62 19.96 -12.70
C VAL A 907 -39.79 21.28 -11.94
N GLU A 908 -41.02 21.82 -11.83
CA GLU A 908 -41.27 23.08 -11.11
C GLU A 908 -40.97 22.97 -9.61
N ARG A 909 -41.30 21.83 -8.97
CA ARG A 909 -41.00 21.62 -7.55
C ARG A 909 -39.51 21.44 -7.33
N LEU A 910 -38.80 20.75 -8.23
CA LEU A 910 -37.34 20.64 -8.18
C LEU A 910 -36.65 22.00 -8.38
N ARG A 911 -37.19 22.88 -9.24
CA ARG A 911 -36.71 24.26 -9.39
C ARG A 911 -36.89 25.09 -8.12
N GLU A 912 -37.92 24.82 -7.30
CA GLU A 912 -38.06 25.46 -5.99
C GLU A 912 -36.98 25.01 -5.00
N VAL A 913 -36.64 23.71 -5.02
CA VAL A 913 -35.54 23.13 -4.24
C VAL A 913 -34.19 23.72 -4.68
N GLU A 914 -33.93 23.78 -5.99
CA GLU A 914 -32.75 24.44 -6.58
C GLU A 914 -32.65 25.90 -6.11
N ARG A 915 -33.73 26.69 -6.23
CA ARG A 915 -33.75 28.08 -5.76
C ARG A 915 -33.50 28.21 -4.26
N ALA A 916 -33.98 27.27 -3.46
CA ALA A 916 -33.70 27.26 -2.02
C ALA A 916 -32.22 27.02 -1.72
N LEU A 917 -31.60 26.05 -2.41
CA LEU A 917 -30.18 25.74 -2.25
C LEU A 917 -29.28 26.87 -2.78
N LYS A 918 -29.60 27.48 -3.92
CA LYS A 918 -28.90 28.68 -4.44
C LYS A 918 -28.92 29.84 -3.45
N ARG A 919 -30.10 30.12 -2.85
CA ARG A 919 -30.21 31.13 -1.78
C ARG A 919 -29.37 30.78 -0.56
N PHE A 920 -29.35 29.50 -0.15
CA PHE A 920 -28.51 29.06 0.96
C PHE A 920 -27.02 29.30 0.66
N MET A 921 -26.52 28.92 -0.52
CA MET A 921 -25.13 29.12 -0.92
C MET A 921 -24.73 30.60 -0.83
N LEU A 922 -25.56 31.51 -1.34
CA LEU A 922 -25.33 32.94 -1.24
C LEU A 922 -25.36 33.44 0.21
N MET A 923 -26.33 32.98 1.01
CA MET A 923 -26.41 33.34 2.43
C MET A 923 -25.20 32.86 3.22
N SER A 924 -24.69 31.66 2.95
CA SER A 924 -23.50 31.11 3.61
C SER A 924 -22.26 31.95 3.35
N MET A 925 -22.04 32.39 2.11
CA MET A 925 -20.96 33.35 1.82
C MET A 925 -21.17 34.68 2.55
N GLN A 926 -22.40 35.19 2.60
CA GLN A 926 -22.71 36.43 3.31
C GLN A 926 -22.47 36.38 4.83
N LYS A 927 -22.53 35.20 5.46
CA LYS A 927 -22.24 35.02 6.88
C LYS A 927 -20.78 35.26 7.24
N LEU A 928 -19.86 35.15 6.27
CA LEU A 928 -18.46 35.50 6.44
C LEU A 928 -18.24 37.02 6.56
N TYR A 929 -19.20 37.83 6.06
CA TYR A 929 -19.20 39.29 6.14
C TYR A 929 -20.11 39.75 7.30
N ASN A 930 -19.73 39.41 8.53
CA ASN A 930 -20.52 39.68 9.74
C ASN A 930 -20.23 41.09 10.30
N PRO A 931 -21.22 42.01 10.40
CA PRO A 931 -20.98 43.36 10.90
C PRO A 931 -20.37 43.45 12.30
N GLU A 932 -20.65 42.49 13.19
CA GLU A 932 -20.09 42.52 14.53
C GLU A 932 -18.56 42.35 14.50
N ILE A 933 -17.99 41.62 13.52
CA ILE A 933 -16.53 41.45 13.41
C ILE A 933 -15.83 42.78 13.10
N TYR A 934 -16.46 43.61 12.27
CA TYR A 934 -15.93 44.93 11.91
C TYR A 934 -15.98 45.88 13.10
N LYS A 935 -17.05 45.79 13.90
CA LYS A 935 -17.18 46.53 15.16
C LYS A 935 -16.10 46.09 16.17
N ASP A 936 -15.87 44.79 16.33
CA ASP A 936 -14.85 44.27 17.23
C ASP A 936 -13.42 44.55 16.74
N ALA A 937 -13.23 44.71 15.42
CA ALA A 937 -11.99 45.20 14.82
C ALA A 937 -11.84 46.74 14.86
N GLY A 938 -12.80 47.47 15.44
CA GLY A 938 -12.76 48.93 15.57
C GLY A 938 -13.01 49.70 14.27
N LEU A 939 -13.63 49.07 13.28
CA LEU A 939 -13.94 49.69 11.98
C LEU A 939 -15.25 50.50 12.02
N PRO A 940 -15.31 51.68 11.37
CA PRO A 940 -16.49 52.54 11.40
C PRO A 940 -17.61 52.02 10.49
N GLU A 941 -18.85 52.39 10.81
CA GLU A 941 -20.07 52.06 10.04
C GLU A 941 -20.20 50.57 9.61
N PRO A 942 -20.16 49.57 10.53
CA PRO A 942 -20.05 48.14 10.20
C PRO A 942 -21.06 47.58 9.19
N LEU A 943 -22.33 48.01 9.27
CA LEU A 943 -23.39 47.56 8.35
C LEU A 943 -23.18 48.10 6.93
N LYS A 944 -22.72 49.35 6.82
CA LYS A 944 -22.42 49.98 5.54
C LYS A 944 -21.20 49.33 4.90
N LEU A 945 -20.13 49.12 5.68
CA LEU A 945 -18.94 48.40 5.24
C LEU A 945 -19.29 47.00 4.70
N ARG A 946 -20.07 46.22 5.44
CA ARG A 946 -20.57 44.91 4.96
C ARG A 946 -21.22 45.01 3.59
N ASN A 947 -22.16 45.95 3.42
CA ASN A 947 -22.91 46.07 2.18
C ASN A 947 -22.03 46.53 1.01
N GLU A 948 -21.08 47.44 1.27
CA GLU A 948 -20.07 47.84 0.28
C GLU A 948 -19.20 46.65 -0.14
N LEU A 949 -18.70 45.86 0.80
CA LEU A 949 -17.86 44.69 0.51
C LEU A 949 -18.62 43.60 -0.25
N LEU A 950 -19.87 43.30 0.13
CA LEU A 950 -20.70 42.32 -0.56
C LEU A 950 -21.07 42.74 -1.99
N ALA A 951 -21.18 44.05 -2.25
CA ALA A 951 -21.45 44.59 -3.57
C ALA A 951 -20.17 44.79 -4.42
N HIS A 952 -18.98 44.62 -3.84
CA HIS A 952 -17.73 44.89 -4.53
C HIS A 952 -17.40 43.79 -5.57
N PRO A 953 -17.07 44.13 -6.83
CA PRO A 953 -16.82 43.14 -7.89
C PRO A 953 -15.77 42.08 -7.53
N GLU A 954 -14.65 42.47 -6.93
CA GLU A 954 -13.59 41.55 -6.48
C GLU A 954 -14.09 40.52 -5.45
N ARG A 955 -14.99 40.93 -4.55
CA ARG A 955 -15.55 40.04 -3.53
C ARG A 955 -16.64 39.15 -4.10
N ILE A 956 -17.43 39.64 -5.06
CA ILE A 956 -18.37 38.82 -5.83
C ILE A 956 -17.60 37.72 -6.57
N ALA A 957 -16.56 38.08 -7.33
CA ALA A 957 -15.72 37.13 -8.07
C ALA A 957 -15.01 36.14 -7.14
N PHE A 958 -14.53 36.60 -5.97
CA PHE A 958 -13.97 35.72 -4.95
C PHE A 958 -15.01 34.70 -4.47
N ASN A 959 -16.21 35.15 -4.08
CA ASN A 959 -17.27 34.27 -3.56
C ASN A 959 -17.73 33.26 -4.63
N GLU A 960 -17.87 33.67 -5.89
CA GLU A 960 -18.19 32.79 -7.01
C GLU A 960 -17.11 31.72 -7.23
N ARG A 961 -15.83 32.10 -7.13
CA ARG A 961 -14.71 31.16 -7.23
C ARG A 961 -14.73 30.12 -6.12
N ILE A 962 -15.00 30.51 -4.86
CA ILE A 962 -15.15 29.58 -3.74
C ILE A 962 -16.25 28.55 -4.02
N LEU A 963 -17.42 29.01 -4.50
CA LEU A 963 -18.58 28.14 -4.76
C LEU A 963 -18.49 27.34 -6.07
N SER A 964 -17.57 27.69 -6.98
CA SER A 964 -17.51 27.16 -8.35
C SER A 964 -17.40 25.64 -8.44
N LYS A 965 -16.68 25.00 -7.51
CA LYS A 965 -16.52 23.53 -7.49
C LYS A 965 -17.83 22.85 -7.12
N THR A 966 -18.52 23.37 -6.11
CA THR A 966 -19.81 22.88 -5.64
C THR A 966 -20.89 23.09 -6.69
N VAL A 967 -20.97 24.29 -7.29
CA VAL A 967 -21.94 24.60 -8.35
C VAL A 967 -21.76 23.69 -9.55
N ARG A 968 -20.51 23.50 -10.04
CA ARG A 968 -20.24 22.58 -11.15
C ARG A 968 -20.65 21.14 -10.85
N PHE A 969 -20.47 20.69 -9.61
CA PHE A 969 -20.94 19.39 -9.18
C PHE A 969 -22.47 19.29 -9.22
N LEU A 970 -23.18 20.28 -8.65
CA LEU A 970 -24.65 20.32 -8.62
C LEU A 970 -25.24 20.39 -10.03
N VAL A 971 -24.63 21.14 -10.96
CA VAL A 971 -25.02 21.18 -12.37
C VAL A 971 -24.75 19.83 -13.05
N LYS A 972 -23.56 19.25 -12.85
CA LYS A 972 -23.19 17.95 -13.43
C LYS A 972 -24.13 16.83 -12.99
N LYS A 973 -24.66 16.89 -11.77
CA LYS A 973 -25.63 15.93 -11.22
C LYS A 973 -27.08 16.33 -11.47
N GLU A 974 -27.29 17.34 -12.32
CA GLU A 974 -28.59 17.84 -12.73
C GLU A 974 -29.49 18.25 -11.54
N ILE A 975 -28.88 18.60 -10.40
CA ILE A 975 -29.53 19.21 -9.24
C ILE A 975 -29.78 20.68 -9.54
N PHE A 976 -28.82 21.33 -10.21
CA PHE A 976 -28.97 22.67 -10.75
C PHE A 976 -29.17 22.62 -12.26
N SER A 977 -30.01 23.52 -12.75
CA SER A 977 -30.27 23.69 -14.18
C SER A 977 -29.22 24.57 -14.87
N ASP A 978 -28.60 25.48 -14.12
CA ASP A 978 -27.47 26.29 -14.56
C ASP A 978 -26.52 26.66 -13.41
N ASP A 979 -25.37 27.21 -13.76
CA ASP A 979 -24.34 27.65 -12.82
C ASP A 979 -24.59 29.05 -12.23
N ARG A 980 -25.69 29.71 -12.58
CA ARG A 980 -26.03 31.04 -12.06
C ARG A 980 -26.66 30.93 -10.68
N LEU A 981 -26.03 31.55 -9.70
CA LEU A 981 -26.53 31.59 -8.32
C LEU A 981 -27.58 32.70 -8.09
N SER A 982 -27.66 33.69 -8.98
CA SER A 982 -28.54 34.88 -8.90
C SER A 982 -29.85 34.74 -9.65
#